data_AF-A0A3M7NI45-F1
#
_entry.id   AF-A0A3M7NI45-F1
#
_cell.length_a   1.000
_cell.length_b   1.000
_cell.length_c   1.000
_cell.angle_alpha   90.00
_cell.angle_beta   90.00
_cell.angle_gamma   90.00
#
_symmetry.space_group_name_H-M   'P 1'
#
loop_
_entity.id
_entity.type
_entity.pdbx_description
1 polymer ?
#
loop_
_entity_poly.entity_id
_entity_poly.type
_entity_poly.pdbx_seq_one_letter_code
_entity_poly.pdbx_strand_id
1 'polypeptide(L)'
;MIPSTAPNLHSMSVYSVSGYRASPRVGVRLPSSVDITAYNTRVSTAQGTATSLVGAIGNTPLIELPSLSKQTGSTILGKAEFQNPGGSVKDRAALYVVKDAEERGVLKPGGTVVEGTAGNTGIGLAHVCRSRGYKLVIYMPNTQSQGKIDLLRLLGAEVYPVPPVAWENPDNYNWQAKRHAERVSTEDPEHGAVWTNQFDNVANRLAHIETTGPEIWAQTGGKIDAFTCSTGTGGTLAGITRYLKDVSGGRVKSFLADPPGSVLYSYISSGGKLKERQGGSITEGIGQGRVTDNLKDEVAELDGAVFISDEKTIEMIYRCLDEEGLYLGASSALNVVAAKEVAEKLGKGHTVVTILADGAYRYADRLFSETWLKSKGLREAIPKHLEKYIFTDKMAPPGLLLQPPVGTISIEEATDYENGPCAYDVAPPIKAKVPLRDQFKSLKHPKIEIDWVPSFEQYMQRVSRRLKQGIPNIGLPSSFPISVNSPACWSGDTLKAAEIVRTLSQKHIKEIESALAHLKGLNISKNDIGPDSFPLPTVQKELRAMAEDVHNGRGISILRGLDPANYAFEDNVLLYAGIASYIGATRGKQDKDGNVLVHIKNVGAKVAPDEKIQSPYANNVQPFHNDLGDMVVMYCMDQAASGGISRVASAATIYNELASTRPDLIAEMAAPNWVFDKHDNTGAFYKRPIVFYDAATQRAFFCFSRRQLTGSTVSPRPAHFPALTEAQAEALDAVHFSADHHSLNIQLEKGDMQFINNLALFHAREAFKDGADSQKRHLIRMWLRNEDLAWTTPKELQGPWEEIYGSTRKPVWHMSPEHGRAHVINSKRSCHG
;
A
#
# COMPACT_ATOMS: atom_id res chain seq x y z
N MET A 1 -64.50 -20.13 0.17
CA MET A 1 -64.55 -20.91 1.43
C MET A 1 -63.23 -21.67 1.60
N ILE A 2 -62.97 -22.24 2.79
CA ILE A 2 -61.71 -22.85 3.32
C ILE A 2 -62.14 -24.18 3.99
N PRO A 3 -61.45 -25.35 3.86
CA PRO A 3 -60.01 -25.67 4.14
C PRO A 3 -59.29 -26.31 2.92
N SER A 4 -58.05 -26.85 2.89
CA SER A 4 -57.07 -27.42 3.86
C SER A 4 -57.45 -28.81 4.45
N THR A 5 -56.58 -29.67 5.03
CA THR A 5 -55.28 -29.48 5.74
C THR A 5 -54.28 -30.68 5.60
N ALA A 6 -53.14 -30.60 6.29
CA ALA A 6 -51.88 -31.39 6.17
C ALA A 6 -51.71 -32.57 7.19
N PRO A 7 -50.56 -33.32 7.22
CA PRO A 7 -50.34 -34.57 7.99
C PRO A 7 -49.31 -34.46 9.16
N ASN A 8 -48.91 -35.60 9.79
CA ASN A 8 -47.74 -35.83 10.70
C ASN A 8 -47.69 -37.32 11.19
N LEU A 9 -46.64 -37.94 11.78
CA LEU A 9 -45.15 -37.87 11.68
C LEU A 9 -44.48 -39.08 12.44
N HIS A 10 -43.16 -39.34 12.24
CA HIS A 10 -42.19 -40.10 13.11
C HIS A 10 -42.31 -41.65 13.29
N SER A 11 -41.24 -42.43 13.62
CA SER A 11 -39.79 -42.15 13.88
C SER A 11 -38.79 -43.33 13.61
N MET A 12 -37.56 -42.94 13.24
CA MET A 12 -36.19 -43.52 13.40
C MET A 12 -35.86 -45.01 13.73
N SER A 13 -34.89 -45.56 12.98
CA SER A 13 -33.63 -46.16 13.51
C SER A 13 -32.50 -46.10 12.45
N VAL A 14 -31.21 -46.30 12.80
CA VAL A 14 -30.02 -46.05 11.93
C VAL A 14 -28.90 -47.10 12.13
N TYR A 15 -27.93 -47.15 11.20
CA TYR A 15 -26.66 -47.93 11.13
C TYR A 15 -26.76 -49.33 10.46
N SER A 16 -25.81 -49.79 9.60
CA SER A 16 -24.54 -49.19 9.12
C SER A 16 -24.08 -49.65 7.71
N VAL A 17 -23.33 -48.77 7.04
CA VAL A 17 -22.21 -48.96 6.06
C VAL A 17 -22.14 -50.21 5.16
N SER A 18 -22.18 -50.01 3.83
CA SER A 18 -21.04 -50.25 2.90
C SER A 18 -21.41 -50.04 1.41
N GLY A 19 -20.41 -49.98 0.51
CA GLY A 19 -20.59 -50.32 -0.91
C GLY A 19 -20.72 -49.18 -1.95
N TYR A 20 -19.62 -48.48 -2.27
CA TYR A 20 -19.54 -47.68 -3.51
C TYR A 20 -19.17 -48.56 -4.71
N ARG A 21 -20.03 -48.60 -5.75
CA ARG A 21 -19.67 -49.03 -7.12
C ARG A 21 -20.29 -48.05 -8.13
N ALA A 22 -19.52 -47.70 -9.16
CA ALA A 22 -19.87 -46.63 -10.11
C ALA A 22 -20.78 -47.11 -11.25
N SER A 23 -21.56 -46.16 -11.79
CA SER A 23 -22.45 -46.29 -12.96
C SER A 23 -22.78 -44.87 -13.48
N PRO A 24 -23.23 -44.69 -14.75
CA PRO A 24 -22.36 -43.97 -15.70
C PRO A 24 -22.57 -42.46 -15.81
N ARG A 25 -21.55 -41.76 -16.34
CA ARG A 25 -21.62 -40.34 -16.69
C ARG A 25 -22.51 -40.13 -17.93
N VAL A 26 -23.69 -39.54 -17.74
CA VAL A 26 -24.39 -38.84 -18.83
C VAL A 26 -23.79 -37.45 -18.97
N GLY A 27 -23.18 -37.15 -20.12
CA GLY A 27 -22.43 -35.91 -20.33
C GLY A 27 -23.33 -34.71 -20.66
N VAL A 28 -23.48 -33.78 -19.72
CA VAL A 28 -23.94 -32.41 -20.02
C VAL A 28 -22.74 -31.61 -20.54
N ARG A 29 -22.78 -31.15 -21.79
CA ARG A 29 -21.83 -30.14 -22.29
C ARG A 29 -22.11 -28.82 -21.55
N LEU A 30 -21.12 -28.32 -20.80
CA LEU A 30 -21.13 -26.94 -20.34
C LEU A 30 -21.01 -26.00 -21.57
N PRO A 31 -21.78 -24.90 -21.64
CA PRO A 31 -21.58 -23.87 -22.65
C PRO A 31 -20.19 -23.23 -22.51
N SER A 32 -19.54 -22.97 -23.64
CA SER A 32 -18.35 -22.14 -23.70
C SER A 32 -18.72 -20.66 -23.52
N SER A 33 -18.00 -19.96 -22.63
CA SER A 33 -17.87 -18.49 -22.52
C SER A 33 -19.15 -17.65 -22.47
N VAL A 34 -19.36 -16.96 -21.34
CA VAL A 34 -20.13 -15.72 -21.24
C VAL A 34 -19.21 -14.65 -20.64
N ASP A 35 -19.28 -13.42 -21.15
CA ASP A 35 -18.19 -12.44 -21.01
C ASP A 35 -17.90 -11.95 -19.59
N ILE A 36 -16.59 -11.87 -19.30
CA ILE A 36 -16.05 -11.14 -18.16
C ILE A 36 -15.99 -9.67 -18.54
N THR A 37 -16.59 -8.79 -17.74
CA THR A 37 -16.57 -7.34 -18.00
C THR A 37 -15.14 -6.80 -17.97
N ALA A 38 -14.85 -5.82 -18.84
CA ALA A 38 -13.48 -5.42 -19.21
C ALA A 38 -12.55 -5.00 -18.05
N TYR A 39 -13.11 -4.64 -16.88
CA TYR A 39 -12.36 -4.28 -15.68
C TYR A 39 -11.91 -5.50 -14.84
N ASN A 40 -12.69 -6.58 -14.82
CA ASN A 40 -12.32 -7.81 -14.09
C ASN A 40 -11.25 -8.63 -14.82
N THR A 41 -11.17 -8.51 -16.15
CA THR A 41 -10.24 -9.27 -17.01
C THR A 41 -8.78 -8.78 -16.95
N ARG A 42 -8.45 -7.80 -16.09
CA ARG A 42 -7.11 -7.17 -16.00
C ARG A 42 -6.47 -7.17 -14.62
N VAL A 43 -7.05 -7.85 -13.63
CA VAL A 43 -6.27 -8.34 -12.48
C VAL A 43 -5.42 -9.50 -12.98
N SER A 44 -4.34 -9.18 -13.69
CA SER A 44 -3.34 -10.13 -14.18
C SER A 44 -2.87 -10.98 -13.00
N THR A 45 -3.07 -12.30 -13.08
CA THR A 45 -2.90 -13.32 -12.02
C THR A 45 -1.79 -12.96 -11.04
N ALA A 46 -2.15 -12.19 -10.01
CA ALA A 46 -1.18 -11.53 -9.16
C ALA A 46 -0.52 -12.56 -8.24
N GLN A 47 0.74 -12.32 -7.88
CA GLN A 47 1.30 -13.00 -6.72
C GLN A 47 0.41 -12.74 -5.52
N GLY A 48 0.09 -13.80 -4.77
CA GLY A 48 -0.43 -13.64 -3.41
C GLY A 48 0.59 -12.94 -2.51
N THR A 49 0.20 -12.68 -1.27
CA THR A 49 1.04 -11.96 -0.29
C THR A 49 2.42 -12.59 -0.11
N ALA A 50 3.45 -11.85 -0.53
CA ALA A 50 4.85 -12.25 -0.34
C ALA A 50 5.20 -12.34 1.16
N THR A 51 5.93 -13.39 1.54
CA THR A 51 6.47 -13.52 2.91
C THR A 51 7.90 -13.01 2.95
N SER A 52 8.10 -11.91 3.69
CA SER A 52 9.34 -11.12 3.75
C SER A 52 9.82 -10.56 2.40
N LEU A 53 10.93 -9.81 2.41
CA LEU A 53 11.56 -9.30 1.19
C LEU A 53 11.96 -10.45 0.26
N VAL A 54 12.41 -11.58 0.83
CA VAL A 54 12.83 -12.76 0.05
C VAL A 54 11.67 -13.35 -0.75
N GLY A 55 10.45 -13.41 -0.19
CA GLY A 55 9.26 -13.89 -0.91
C GLY A 55 8.74 -12.93 -1.99
N ALA A 56 9.26 -11.70 -2.05
CA ALA A 56 8.93 -10.70 -3.07
C ALA A 56 9.96 -10.63 -4.21
N ILE A 57 11.03 -11.44 -4.18
CA ILE A 57 12.00 -11.54 -5.27
C ILE A 57 11.41 -12.44 -6.38
N GLY A 58 11.46 -11.96 -7.62
CA GLY A 58 10.98 -12.67 -8.81
C GLY A 58 9.55 -12.33 -9.24
N ASN A 59 9.00 -13.11 -10.19
CA ASN A 59 7.68 -12.92 -10.83
C ASN A 59 7.42 -11.52 -11.43
N THR A 60 8.49 -10.79 -11.75
CA THR A 60 8.45 -9.42 -12.28
C THR A 60 7.59 -9.29 -13.55
N PRO A 61 6.99 -8.12 -13.84
CA PRO A 61 6.24 -7.93 -15.08
C PRO A 61 7.07 -8.18 -16.34
N LEU A 62 6.41 -8.63 -17.40
CA LEU A 62 6.94 -8.64 -18.76
C LEU A 62 6.25 -7.52 -19.53
N ILE A 63 6.99 -6.48 -19.88
CA ILE A 63 6.46 -5.22 -20.42
C ILE A 63 6.73 -5.18 -21.93
N GLU A 64 5.71 -4.97 -22.75
CA GLU A 64 5.89 -4.70 -24.18
C GLU A 64 6.51 -3.31 -24.39
N LEU A 65 7.32 -3.15 -25.44
CA LEU A 65 7.88 -1.88 -25.89
C LEU A 65 7.21 -1.46 -27.22
N PRO A 66 6.03 -0.80 -27.19
CA PRO A 66 5.26 -0.47 -28.39
C PRO A 66 6.01 0.30 -29.47
N SER A 67 6.88 1.25 -29.13
CA SER A 67 7.60 2.05 -30.14
C SER A 67 8.56 1.18 -30.94
N LEU A 68 9.37 0.39 -30.24
CA LEU A 68 10.34 -0.52 -30.87
C LEU A 68 9.66 -1.71 -31.57
N SER A 69 8.56 -2.20 -31.01
CA SER A 69 7.77 -3.28 -31.62
C SER A 69 7.16 -2.82 -32.95
N LYS A 70 6.62 -1.59 -32.98
CA LYS A 70 6.14 -0.95 -34.22
C LYS A 70 7.27 -0.63 -35.21
N GLN A 71 8.45 -0.22 -34.72
CA GLN A 71 9.62 0.07 -35.57
C GLN A 71 10.11 -1.19 -36.31
N THR A 72 10.20 -2.33 -35.61
CA THR A 72 10.73 -3.59 -36.17
C THR A 72 9.66 -4.41 -36.90
N GLY A 73 8.39 -4.31 -36.49
CA GLY A 73 7.31 -5.18 -36.95
C GLY A 73 7.31 -6.56 -36.29
N SER A 74 7.89 -6.65 -35.09
CA SER A 74 8.02 -7.83 -34.24
C SER A 74 7.72 -7.42 -32.79
N THR A 75 7.27 -8.33 -31.93
CA THR A 75 6.92 -8.00 -30.54
C THR A 75 8.18 -8.02 -29.67
N ILE A 76 8.55 -6.86 -29.12
CA ILE A 76 9.73 -6.70 -28.26
C ILE A 76 9.26 -6.51 -26.81
N LEU A 77 9.74 -7.37 -25.91
CA LEU A 77 9.33 -7.42 -24.51
C LEU A 77 10.53 -7.27 -23.56
N GLY A 78 10.42 -6.38 -22.58
CA GLY A 78 11.37 -6.20 -21.49
C GLY A 78 10.88 -6.80 -20.18
N LYS A 79 11.61 -7.78 -19.63
CA LYS A 79 11.38 -8.38 -18.32
C LYS A 79 11.84 -7.40 -17.23
N ALA A 80 10.92 -6.90 -16.41
CA ALA A 80 11.09 -5.73 -15.53
C ALA A 80 11.86 -6.04 -14.23
N GLU A 81 13.09 -6.54 -14.34
CA GLU A 81 13.92 -6.93 -13.19
C GLU A 81 14.33 -5.78 -12.26
N PHE A 82 14.21 -4.53 -12.70
CA PHE A 82 14.31 -3.35 -11.84
C PHE A 82 13.20 -3.26 -10.77
N GLN A 83 12.13 -4.06 -10.87
CA GLN A 83 11.03 -4.13 -9.91
C GLN A 83 11.17 -5.23 -8.83
N ASN A 84 12.28 -5.98 -8.79
CA ASN A 84 12.62 -6.76 -7.60
C ASN A 84 12.80 -5.80 -6.39
N PRO A 85 12.58 -6.24 -5.13
CA PRO A 85 12.50 -5.33 -3.98
C PRO A 85 13.83 -4.66 -3.56
N GLY A 86 14.98 -5.25 -3.88
CA GLY A 86 16.31 -4.62 -3.82
C GLY A 86 16.66 -3.86 -5.10
N GLY A 87 15.74 -3.76 -6.06
CA GLY A 87 15.73 -2.90 -7.23
C GLY A 87 16.51 -3.40 -8.44
N SER A 88 16.83 -4.69 -8.52
CA SER A 88 17.63 -5.24 -9.63
C SER A 88 17.46 -6.74 -9.89
N VAL A 89 17.90 -7.19 -11.08
CA VAL A 89 18.04 -8.63 -11.42
C VAL A 89 18.96 -9.42 -10.47
N LYS A 90 19.87 -8.75 -9.76
CA LYS A 90 20.85 -9.42 -8.89
C LYS A 90 20.26 -9.93 -7.59
N ASP A 91 19.06 -9.50 -7.24
CA ASP A 91 18.32 -9.94 -6.05
C ASP A 91 18.06 -11.46 -6.11
N ARG A 92 17.71 -11.98 -7.31
CA ARG A 92 17.56 -13.42 -7.57
C ARG A 92 18.85 -14.20 -7.33
N ALA A 93 19.95 -13.71 -7.90
CA ALA A 93 21.27 -14.33 -7.74
C ALA A 93 21.71 -14.31 -6.26
N ALA A 94 21.54 -13.18 -5.56
CA ALA A 94 21.84 -13.01 -4.15
C ALA A 94 21.04 -13.98 -3.27
N LEU A 95 19.74 -14.16 -3.54
CA LEU A 95 18.91 -15.15 -2.85
C LEU A 95 19.45 -16.58 -3.06
N TYR A 96 19.78 -16.95 -4.30
CA TYR A 96 20.18 -18.31 -4.62
C TYR A 96 21.57 -18.69 -4.12
N VAL A 97 22.56 -17.80 -4.14
CA VAL A 97 23.89 -18.09 -3.55
C VAL A 97 23.86 -18.18 -2.03
N VAL A 98 22.88 -17.54 -1.36
CA VAL A 98 22.62 -17.72 0.07
C VAL A 98 21.86 -19.02 0.33
N LYS A 99 20.82 -19.34 -0.44
CA LYS A 99 20.09 -20.61 -0.40
C LYS A 99 21.03 -21.82 -0.58
N ASP A 100 21.94 -21.77 -1.56
CA ASP A 100 22.97 -22.80 -1.78
C ASP A 100 23.89 -22.98 -0.54
N ALA A 101 24.26 -21.89 0.13
CA ALA A 101 25.07 -21.95 1.35
C ALA A 101 24.31 -22.53 2.56
N GLU A 102 23.00 -22.25 2.67
CA GLU A 102 22.09 -22.86 3.64
C GLU A 102 21.93 -24.37 3.38
N GLU A 103 21.63 -24.75 2.14
CA GLU A 103 21.36 -26.14 1.72
C GLU A 103 22.62 -27.02 1.81
N ARG A 104 23.81 -26.46 1.59
CA ARG A 104 25.10 -27.13 1.86
C ARG A 104 25.51 -27.11 3.34
N GLY A 105 24.74 -26.49 4.23
CA GLY A 105 24.99 -26.43 5.68
C GLY A 105 26.21 -25.62 6.11
N VAL A 106 26.83 -24.86 5.20
CA VAL A 106 28.02 -24.03 5.48
C VAL A 106 27.67 -22.65 6.04
N LEU A 107 26.40 -22.24 5.94
CA LEU A 107 25.86 -21.02 6.51
C LEU A 107 24.61 -21.36 7.35
N LYS A 108 24.68 -21.08 8.66
CA LYS A 108 23.58 -21.31 9.62
C LYS A 108 23.12 -19.96 10.19
N PRO A 109 21.90 -19.85 10.78
CA PRO A 109 21.33 -18.57 11.23
C PRO A 109 22.30 -17.75 12.10
N GLY A 110 22.49 -16.46 11.78
CA GLY A 110 23.49 -15.60 12.44
C GLY A 110 24.91 -15.64 11.85
N GLY A 111 25.18 -16.55 10.90
CA GLY A 111 26.46 -16.68 10.20
C GLY A 111 26.77 -15.53 9.23
N THR A 112 27.93 -15.59 8.59
CA THR A 112 28.50 -14.48 7.82
C THR A 112 28.55 -14.76 6.32
N VAL A 113 27.85 -13.95 5.54
CA VAL A 113 27.97 -13.91 4.08
C VAL A 113 29.08 -12.93 3.69
N VAL A 114 29.91 -13.29 2.72
CA VAL A 114 31.00 -12.44 2.22
C VAL A 114 30.96 -12.36 0.69
N GLU A 115 31.25 -11.18 0.13
CA GLU A 115 31.42 -11.02 -1.33
C GLU A 115 32.41 -9.92 -1.74
N GLY A 116 33.07 -10.14 -2.88
CA GLY A 116 33.79 -9.11 -3.63
C GLY A 116 32.85 -8.39 -4.62
N THR A 117 32.29 -7.23 -4.24
CA THR A 117 31.35 -6.49 -5.12
C THR A 117 31.15 -5.03 -4.72
N ALA A 118 30.97 -4.17 -5.73
CA ALA A 118 30.68 -2.74 -5.58
C ALA A 118 29.30 -2.33 -6.11
N GLY A 119 28.49 -3.29 -6.57
CA GLY A 119 27.28 -3.04 -7.36
C GLY A 119 26.06 -3.80 -6.86
N ASN A 120 25.08 -3.96 -7.74
CA ASN A 120 23.75 -4.47 -7.42
C ASN A 120 23.73 -5.80 -6.66
N THR A 121 24.70 -6.71 -6.87
CA THR A 121 24.84 -7.95 -6.09
C THR A 121 25.06 -7.70 -4.60
N GLY A 122 25.84 -6.68 -4.23
CA GLY A 122 26.07 -6.33 -2.81
C GLY A 122 24.82 -5.76 -2.15
N ILE A 123 24.02 -5.00 -2.89
CA ILE A 123 22.74 -4.46 -2.44
C ILE A 123 21.71 -5.59 -2.27
N GLY A 124 21.58 -6.48 -3.27
CA GLY A 124 20.74 -7.67 -3.18
C GLY A 124 21.13 -8.58 -2.01
N LEU A 125 22.43 -8.84 -1.82
CA LEU A 125 22.94 -9.58 -0.66
C LEU A 125 22.62 -8.87 0.66
N ALA A 126 22.75 -7.54 0.75
CA ALA A 126 22.42 -6.81 1.97
C ALA A 126 20.94 -6.99 2.36
N HIS A 127 20.03 -6.84 1.39
CA HIS A 127 18.60 -7.08 1.60
C HIS A 127 18.29 -8.54 1.98
N VAL A 128 18.88 -9.54 1.29
CA VAL A 128 18.69 -10.96 1.60
C VAL A 128 19.25 -11.32 2.98
N CYS A 129 20.46 -10.90 3.32
CA CYS A 129 21.09 -11.15 4.61
C CYS A 129 20.30 -10.52 5.75
N ARG A 130 19.88 -9.25 5.62
CA ARG A 130 19.05 -8.56 6.62
C ARG A 130 17.67 -9.21 6.76
N SER A 131 17.08 -9.70 5.67
CA SER A 131 15.80 -10.43 5.69
C SER A 131 15.88 -11.87 6.23
N ARG A 132 17.08 -12.45 6.38
CA ARG A 132 17.29 -13.83 6.87
C ARG A 132 18.11 -13.91 8.18
N GLY A 133 18.62 -12.78 8.69
CA GLY A 133 19.37 -12.73 9.95
C GLY A 133 20.86 -13.04 9.82
N TYR A 134 21.47 -12.81 8.65
CA TYR A 134 22.90 -12.99 8.41
C TYR A 134 23.70 -11.70 8.55
N LYS A 135 24.96 -11.83 8.95
CA LYS A 135 25.98 -10.78 8.83
C LYS A 135 26.41 -10.70 7.35
N LEU A 136 26.77 -9.52 6.85
CA LEU A 136 27.30 -9.34 5.49
C LEU A 136 28.59 -8.53 5.52
N VAL A 137 29.63 -9.06 4.89
CA VAL A 137 30.93 -8.40 4.66
C VAL A 137 31.15 -8.21 3.16
N ILE A 138 31.49 -6.99 2.75
CA ILE A 138 31.74 -6.62 1.35
C ILE A 138 33.17 -6.10 1.19
N TYR A 139 33.91 -6.70 0.27
CA TYR A 139 35.17 -6.16 -0.24
C TYR A 139 34.94 -5.49 -1.60
N MET A 140 35.48 -4.28 -1.78
CA MET A 140 35.31 -3.53 -3.03
C MET A 140 36.52 -2.63 -3.33
N PRO A 141 36.78 -2.28 -4.61
CA PRO A 141 37.80 -1.29 -4.94
C PRO A 141 37.56 0.06 -4.27
N ASN A 142 38.59 0.65 -3.67
CA ASN A 142 38.55 1.99 -3.07
C ASN A 142 38.42 3.14 -4.09
N THR A 143 38.42 2.83 -5.38
CA THR A 143 38.13 3.76 -6.50
C THR A 143 36.64 3.92 -6.81
N GLN A 144 35.77 3.24 -6.05
CA GLN A 144 34.31 3.41 -6.16
C GLN A 144 33.84 4.69 -5.44
N SER A 145 32.72 5.26 -5.87
CA SER A 145 32.18 6.49 -5.26
C SER A 145 31.76 6.26 -3.80
N GLN A 146 32.01 7.25 -2.95
CA GLN A 146 31.72 7.17 -1.51
C GLN A 146 30.24 6.83 -1.23
N GLY A 147 29.30 7.37 -2.02
CA GLY A 147 27.88 7.04 -1.91
C GLY A 147 27.54 5.55 -2.14
N LYS A 148 28.33 4.78 -2.90
CA LYS A 148 28.16 3.31 -3.00
C LYS A 148 28.60 2.60 -1.72
N ILE A 149 29.71 3.05 -1.12
CA ILE A 149 30.23 2.53 0.15
C ILE A 149 29.23 2.83 1.27
N ASP A 150 28.72 4.06 1.32
CA ASP A 150 27.77 4.52 2.33
C ASP A 150 26.40 3.85 2.18
N LEU A 151 25.90 3.64 0.96
CA LEU A 151 24.66 2.89 0.71
C LEU A 151 24.76 1.45 1.21
N LEU A 152 25.87 0.76 0.94
CA LEU A 152 26.09 -0.60 1.44
C LEU A 152 26.17 -0.65 2.97
N ARG A 153 26.82 0.34 3.60
CA ARG A 153 26.86 0.49 5.07
C ARG A 153 25.49 0.81 5.67
N LEU A 154 24.70 1.66 5.02
CA LEU A 154 23.33 2.00 5.41
C LEU A 154 22.38 0.79 5.35
N LEU A 155 22.57 -0.08 4.35
CA LEU A 155 21.90 -1.39 4.26
C LEU A 155 22.47 -2.44 5.24
N GLY A 156 23.42 -2.04 6.10
CA GLY A 156 23.99 -2.86 7.16
C GLY A 156 25.03 -3.88 6.68
N ALA A 157 25.73 -3.64 5.57
CA ALA A 157 26.95 -4.37 5.24
C ALA A 157 28.17 -3.77 5.97
N GLU A 158 29.07 -4.62 6.42
CA GLU A 158 30.42 -4.21 6.79
C GLU A 158 31.25 -4.08 5.51
N VAL A 159 31.84 -2.91 5.25
CA VAL A 159 32.43 -2.59 3.93
C VAL A 159 33.90 -2.22 4.04
N TYR A 160 34.72 -3.00 3.31
CA TYR A 160 36.18 -2.90 3.18
C TYR A 160 36.57 -2.37 1.78
N PRO A 161 36.87 -1.06 1.64
CA PRO A 161 37.46 -0.50 0.42
C PRO A 161 38.95 -0.84 0.35
N VAL A 162 39.39 -1.50 -0.72
CA VAL A 162 40.79 -1.96 -0.90
C VAL A 162 41.37 -1.50 -2.25
N PRO A 163 42.70 -1.38 -2.41
CA PRO A 163 43.30 -0.96 -3.68
C PRO A 163 42.93 -1.90 -4.84
N PRO A 164 42.61 -1.38 -6.05
CA PRO A 164 42.38 -2.21 -7.22
C PRO A 164 43.69 -2.83 -7.72
N VAL A 165 43.74 -4.16 -7.82
CA VAL A 165 44.83 -4.93 -8.42
C VAL A 165 44.28 -5.98 -9.39
N ALA A 166 45.14 -6.50 -10.26
CA ALA A 166 44.81 -7.56 -11.22
C ALA A 166 44.23 -8.81 -10.53
N TRP A 167 43.51 -9.66 -11.27
CA TRP A 167 42.86 -10.87 -10.71
C TRP A 167 43.88 -11.90 -10.21
N GLU A 168 45.05 -11.94 -10.84
CA GLU A 168 46.17 -12.83 -10.55
C GLU A 168 46.91 -12.45 -9.26
N ASN A 169 46.74 -11.21 -8.78
CA ASN A 169 47.33 -10.74 -7.53
C ASN A 169 46.49 -11.22 -6.33
N PRO A 170 47.09 -11.92 -5.33
CA PRO A 170 46.38 -12.36 -4.12
C PRO A 170 45.65 -11.26 -3.35
N ASP A 171 46.02 -9.99 -3.49
CA ASP A 171 45.35 -8.85 -2.84
C ASP A 171 44.12 -8.33 -3.60
N ASN A 172 43.70 -8.99 -4.68
CA ASN A 172 42.44 -8.69 -5.33
C ASN A 172 41.27 -8.83 -4.34
N TYR A 173 40.32 -7.90 -4.40
CA TYR A 173 39.18 -7.81 -3.47
C TYR A 173 38.35 -9.12 -3.39
N ASN A 174 38.29 -9.92 -4.46
CA ASN A 174 37.65 -11.25 -4.44
C ASN A 174 38.44 -12.27 -3.61
N TRP A 175 39.76 -12.29 -3.73
CA TRP A 175 40.61 -13.18 -2.93
C TRP A 175 40.68 -12.75 -1.46
N GLN A 176 40.57 -11.45 -1.18
CA GLN A 176 40.39 -10.95 0.19
C GLN A 176 39.04 -11.38 0.77
N ALA A 177 37.94 -11.25 0.03
CA ALA A 177 36.62 -11.78 0.41
C ALA A 177 36.65 -13.29 0.70
N LYS A 178 37.30 -14.07 -0.18
CA LYS A 178 37.52 -15.51 0.03
C LYS A 178 38.25 -15.79 1.35
N ARG A 179 39.43 -15.19 1.56
CA ARG A 179 40.23 -15.39 2.78
C ARG A 179 39.50 -14.94 4.04
N HIS A 180 38.68 -13.89 3.97
CA HIS A 180 37.85 -13.45 5.08
C HIS A 180 36.80 -14.51 5.44
N ALA A 181 36.10 -15.09 4.47
CA ALA A 181 35.14 -16.16 4.73
C ALA A 181 35.80 -17.43 5.30
N GLU A 182 36.93 -17.86 4.73
CA GLU A 182 37.69 -19.02 5.21
C GLU A 182 38.15 -18.82 6.67
N ARG A 183 38.63 -17.62 7.00
CA ARG A 183 39.02 -17.23 8.36
C ARG A 183 37.83 -17.21 9.32
N VAL A 184 36.75 -16.50 8.99
CA VAL A 184 35.58 -16.39 9.88
C VAL A 184 34.86 -17.74 10.05
N SER A 185 34.84 -18.60 9.03
CA SER A 185 34.30 -19.96 9.18
C SER A 185 35.19 -20.90 10.04
N THR A 186 36.43 -20.49 10.33
CA THR A 186 37.33 -21.17 11.27
C THR A 186 37.20 -20.60 12.69
N GLU A 187 36.97 -19.29 12.81
CA GLU A 187 36.74 -18.58 14.09
C GLU A 187 35.34 -18.83 14.66
N ASP A 188 34.33 -18.93 13.80
CA ASP A 188 32.91 -19.17 14.13
C ASP A 188 32.38 -20.41 13.37
N PRO A 189 32.80 -21.63 13.74
CA PRO A 189 32.32 -22.88 13.12
C PRO A 189 30.89 -23.25 13.54
N GLU A 190 30.35 -22.61 14.59
CA GLU A 190 28.98 -22.81 15.03
C GLU A 190 28.01 -22.23 14.00
N HIS A 191 28.19 -20.98 13.57
CA HIS A 191 27.30 -20.30 12.61
C HIS A 191 27.82 -20.36 11.17
N GLY A 192 29.14 -20.44 10.97
CA GLY A 192 29.80 -20.55 9.68
C GLY A 192 29.90 -19.23 8.89
N ALA A 193 30.71 -19.26 7.82
CA ALA A 193 30.82 -18.16 6.87
C ALA A 193 31.03 -18.66 5.43
N VAL A 194 30.54 -17.89 4.47
CA VAL A 194 30.58 -18.27 3.04
C VAL A 194 31.00 -17.11 2.16
N TRP A 195 31.98 -17.34 1.28
CA TRP A 195 32.22 -16.47 0.13
C TRP A 195 31.28 -16.87 -0.98
N THR A 196 30.40 -15.96 -1.41
CA THR A 196 29.30 -16.27 -2.34
C THR A 196 29.76 -16.47 -3.79
N ASN A 197 30.87 -15.85 -4.20
CA ASN A 197 31.53 -16.02 -5.49
C ASN A 197 30.57 -15.90 -6.69
N GLN A 198 29.89 -14.76 -6.84
CA GLN A 198 28.85 -14.52 -7.85
C GLN A 198 29.26 -14.86 -9.29
N PHE A 199 30.56 -14.84 -9.62
CA PHE A 199 31.04 -15.11 -10.98
C PHE A 199 30.99 -16.59 -11.31
N ASP A 200 31.37 -17.46 -10.38
CA ASP A 200 31.59 -18.88 -10.66
C ASP A 200 30.75 -19.84 -9.78
N ASN A 201 30.04 -19.33 -8.76
CA ASN A 201 28.99 -20.10 -8.09
C ASN A 201 27.77 -20.25 -9.03
N VAL A 202 27.55 -21.47 -9.53
CA VAL A 202 26.48 -21.81 -10.48
C VAL A 202 25.07 -21.70 -9.91
N ALA A 203 24.89 -21.47 -8.60
CA ALA A 203 23.59 -21.12 -8.03
C ALA A 203 23.04 -19.80 -8.62
N ASN A 204 23.91 -18.90 -9.10
CA ASN A 204 23.53 -17.68 -9.83
C ASN A 204 22.81 -18.04 -11.15
N ARG A 205 23.37 -18.95 -11.97
CA ARG A 205 22.69 -19.53 -13.14
C ARG A 205 21.40 -20.26 -12.75
N LEU A 206 21.43 -21.08 -11.70
CA LEU A 206 20.29 -21.87 -11.24
C LEU A 206 19.08 -21.01 -10.87
N ALA A 207 19.30 -19.84 -10.25
CA ALA A 207 18.25 -18.85 -9.97
C ALA A 207 17.40 -18.52 -11.20
N HIS A 208 18.06 -18.40 -12.35
CA HIS A 208 17.45 -18.03 -13.62
C HIS A 208 16.86 -19.21 -14.39
N ILE A 209 17.34 -20.44 -14.14
CA ILE A 209 16.71 -21.70 -14.60
C ILE A 209 15.40 -21.96 -13.83
N GLU A 210 15.43 -21.83 -12.50
CA GLU A 210 14.29 -22.16 -11.63
C GLU A 210 13.20 -21.08 -11.59
N THR A 211 13.51 -19.82 -11.95
CA THR A 211 12.53 -18.70 -11.85
C THR A 211 12.38 -17.90 -13.15
N THR A 212 13.42 -17.22 -13.62
CA THR A 212 13.26 -16.20 -14.68
C THR A 212 12.91 -16.80 -16.05
N GLY A 213 13.49 -17.95 -16.41
CA GLY A 213 13.12 -18.71 -17.61
C GLY A 213 11.66 -19.18 -17.59
N PRO A 214 11.22 -19.91 -16.55
CA PRO A 214 9.82 -20.30 -16.36
C PRO A 214 8.83 -19.14 -16.43
N GLU A 215 9.14 -18.02 -15.78
CA GLU A 215 8.31 -16.81 -15.82
C GLU A 215 8.17 -16.25 -17.23
N ILE A 216 9.28 -16.08 -17.97
CA ILE A 216 9.26 -15.59 -19.36
C ILE A 216 8.46 -16.54 -20.27
N TRP A 217 8.63 -17.85 -20.11
CA TRP A 217 7.90 -18.85 -20.89
C TRP A 217 6.40 -18.83 -20.61
N ALA A 218 6.00 -18.73 -19.34
CA ALA A 218 4.59 -18.60 -18.94
C ALA A 218 3.97 -17.28 -19.40
N GLN A 219 4.66 -16.15 -19.19
CA GLN A 219 4.20 -14.80 -19.56
C GLN A 219 4.08 -14.61 -21.07
N THR A 220 4.88 -15.32 -21.89
CA THR A 220 4.73 -15.35 -23.36
C THR A 220 3.80 -16.45 -23.87
N GLY A 221 3.29 -17.33 -23.01
CA GLY A 221 2.51 -18.51 -23.41
C GLY A 221 3.30 -19.44 -24.35
N GLY A 222 4.62 -19.54 -24.17
CA GLY A 222 5.54 -20.28 -25.03
C GLY A 222 5.83 -19.66 -26.40
N LYS A 223 5.27 -18.47 -26.71
CA LYS A 223 5.39 -17.80 -28.02
C LYS A 223 6.69 -17.03 -28.23
N ILE A 224 7.57 -16.98 -27.23
CA ILE A 224 8.93 -16.46 -27.41
C ILE A 224 9.64 -17.19 -28.57
N ASP A 225 10.30 -16.43 -29.44
CA ASP A 225 11.12 -16.94 -30.53
C ASP A 225 12.61 -16.67 -30.29
N ALA A 226 12.92 -15.53 -29.65
CA ALA A 226 14.28 -15.22 -29.24
C ALA A 226 14.39 -14.54 -27.88
N PHE A 227 15.53 -14.76 -27.23
CA PHE A 227 15.96 -14.12 -26.00
C PHE A 227 17.32 -13.45 -26.21
N THR A 228 17.52 -12.28 -25.60
CA THR A 228 18.83 -11.61 -25.59
C THR A 228 19.11 -10.92 -24.27
N CYS A 229 20.34 -11.02 -23.78
CA CYS A 229 20.78 -10.40 -22.54
C CYS A 229 22.30 -10.18 -22.52
N SER A 230 22.72 -9.11 -21.86
CA SER A 230 24.12 -8.84 -21.56
C SER A 230 24.62 -9.57 -20.33
N THR A 231 25.95 -9.69 -20.21
CA THR A 231 26.60 -10.53 -19.20
C THR A 231 27.65 -9.79 -18.38
N GLY A 232 27.52 -9.87 -17.07
CA GLY A 232 28.61 -9.65 -16.11
C GLY A 232 29.15 -10.98 -15.58
N THR A 233 28.33 -11.68 -14.78
CA THR A 233 28.62 -13.04 -14.29
C THR A 233 28.21 -14.14 -15.28
N GLY A 234 27.34 -13.84 -16.26
CA GLY A 234 26.81 -14.79 -17.23
C GLY A 234 25.49 -15.48 -16.83
N GLY A 235 25.26 -15.68 -15.53
CA GLY A 235 24.16 -16.53 -15.01
C GLY A 235 22.76 -16.20 -15.54
N THR A 236 22.43 -14.93 -15.76
CA THR A 236 21.14 -14.50 -16.32
C THR A 236 20.96 -14.92 -17.79
N LEU A 237 21.97 -14.73 -18.64
CA LEU A 237 21.92 -15.17 -20.04
C LEU A 237 21.88 -16.69 -20.12
N ALA A 238 22.76 -17.35 -19.37
CA ALA A 238 22.91 -18.80 -19.37
C ALA A 238 21.67 -19.53 -18.85
N GLY A 239 21.18 -19.16 -17.66
CA GLY A 239 20.08 -19.88 -17.02
C GLY A 239 18.74 -19.74 -17.75
N ILE A 240 18.47 -18.55 -18.30
CA ILE A 240 17.29 -18.34 -19.15
C ILE A 240 17.44 -19.08 -20.47
N THR A 241 18.64 -19.06 -21.10
CA THR A 241 18.92 -19.85 -22.31
C THR A 241 18.71 -21.34 -22.07
N ARG A 242 19.31 -21.91 -21.02
CA ARG A 242 19.18 -23.33 -20.64
C ARG A 242 17.71 -23.74 -20.58
N TYR A 243 16.92 -23.04 -19.76
CA TYR A 243 15.50 -23.34 -19.59
C TYR A 243 14.71 -23.20 -20.91
N LEU A 244 14.92 -22.11 -21.66
CA LEU A 244 14.21 -21.86 -22.91
C LEU A 244 14.58 -22.86 -24.02
N LYS A 245 15.83 -23.32 -24.09
CA LYS A 245 16.27 -24.38 -25.00
C LYS A 245 15.59 -25.70 -24.62
N ASP A 246 15.66 -26.10 -23.35
CA ASP A 246 15.07 -27.35 -22.85
C ASP A 246 13.55 -27.40 -23.09
N VAL A 247 12.80 -26.37 -22.69
CA VAL A 247 11.33 -26.36 -22.80
C VAL A 247 10.81 -26.18 -24.23
N SER A 248 11.62 -25.64 -25.14
CA SER A 248 11.24 -25.40 -26.54
C SER A 248 11.81 -26.41 -27.55
N GLY A 249 12.58 -27.40 -27.10
CA GLY A 249 13.27 -28.34 -27.98
C GLY A 249 14.33 -27.65 -28.86
N GLY A 250 15.00 -26.63 -28.34
CA GLY A 250 16.00 -25.83 -29.05
C GLY A 250 15.45 -24.79 -30.03
N ARG A 251 14.11 -24.65 -30.17
CA ARG A 251 13.48 -23.67 -31.08
C ARG A 251 13.88 -22.23 -30.75
N VAL A 252 13.83 -21.85 -29.48
CA VAL A 252 14.11 -20.47 -29.05
C VAL A 252 15.57 -20.12 -29.30
N LYS A 253 15.80 -18.94 -29.86
CA LYS A 253 17.11 -18.41 -30.22
C LYS A 253 17.69 -17.55 -29.11
N SER A 254 18.95 -17.77 -28.72
CA SER A 254 19.60 -17.00 -27.66
C SER A 254 20.78 -16.19 -28.17
N PHE A 255 20.84 -14.91 -27.84
CA PHE A 255 21.91 -14.00 -28.25
C PHE A 255 22.55 -13.28 -27.06
N LEU A 256 23.88 -13.20 -27.05
CA LEU A 256 24.61 -12.30 -26.16
C LEU A 256 24.46 -10.85 -26.64
N ALA A 257 24.22 -9.91 -25.71
CA ALA A 257 24.40 -8.48 -25.92
C ALA A 257 25.69 -8.01 -25.25
N ASP A 258 26.71 -7.57 -26.01
CA ASP A 258 28.04 -7.28 -25.45
C ASP A 258 28.46 -5.80 -25.62
N PRO A 259 28.95 -5.12 -24.56
CA PRO A 259 29.42 -3.74 -24.64
C PRO A 259 30.90 -3.61 -25.10
N PRO A 260 31.38 -2.39 -25.41
CA PRO A 260 32.79 -2.10 -25.62
C PRO A 260 33.66 -2.53 -24.43
N GLY A 261 34.87 -3.03 -24.70
CA GLY A 261 35.77 -3.54 -23.67
C GLY A 261 35.31 -4.85 -23.02
N SER A 262 34.44 -5.62 -23.67
CA SER A 262 34.17 -7.03 -23.37
C SER A 262 34.85 -7.93 -24.42
N VAL A 263 35.14 -9.19 -24.08
CA VAL A 263 35.75 -10.15 -25.02
C VAL A 263 34.74 -11.15 -25.61
N LEU A 264 33.53 -11.24 -25.03
CA LEU A 264 32.61 -12.36 -25.25
C LEU A 264 31.95 -12.36 -26.64
N TYR A 265 31.63 -11.18 -27.20
CA TYR A 265 31.21 -11.04 -28.60
C TYR A 265 32.28 -11.56 -29.56
N SER A 266 33.55 -11.25 -29.28
CA SER A 266 34.67 -11.73 -30.10
C SER A 266 34.90 -13.23 -29.95
N TYR A 267 34.67 -13.78 -28.77
CA TYR A 267 34.74 -15.21 -28.48
C TYR A 267 33.67 -15.99 -29.24
N ILE A 268 32.39 -15.60 -29.13
CA ILE A 268 31.27 -16.24 -29.82
C ILE A 268 31.43 -16.09 -31.34
N SER A 269 31.66 -14.87 -31.83
CA SER A 269 31.75 -14.59 -33.27
C SER A 269 32.98 -15.19 -33.98
N SER A 270 33.94 -15.75 -33.22
CA SER A 270 35.13 -16.42 -33.77
C SER A 270 35.14 -17.94 -33.58
N GLY A 271 34.09 -18.52 -33.00
CA GLY A 271 34.05 -19.94 -32.67
C GLY A 271 34.97 -20.34 -31.52
N GLY A 272 35.05 -19.50 -30.48
CA GLY A 272 35.73 -19.82 -29.22
C GLY A 272 37.14 -19.25 -29.04
N LYS A 273 37.54 -18.23 -29.82
CA LYS A 273 38.86 -17.58 -29.65
C LYS A 273 38.74 -16.29 -28.85
N LEU A 274 39.29 -16.29 -27.64
CA LEU A 274 39.45 -15.06 -26.86
C LEU A 274 40.41 -14.11 -27.58
N LYS A 275 40.06 -12.82 -27.62
CA LYS A 275 40.97 -11.72 -27.98
C LYS A 275 41.39 -10.97 -26.72
N GLU A 276 42.47 -10.21 -26.81
CA GLU A 276 42.84 -9.25 -25.78
C GLU A 276 41.72 -8.21 -25.57
N ARG A 277 41.55 -7.78 -24.31
CA ARG A 277 40.55 -6.79 -23.92
C ARG A 277 40.98 -5.40 -24.40
N GLN A 278 40.19 -4.79 -25.30
CA GLN A 278 40.49 -3.47 -25.86
C GLN A 278 39.33 -2.50 -25.62
N GLY A 279 39.65 -1.27 -25.18
CA GLY A 279 38.65 -0.25 -24.82
C GLY A 279 37.92 -0.53 -23.50
N GLY A 280 36.82 0.20 -23.29
CA GLY A 280 35.94 0.11 -22.13
C GLY A 280 34.59 0.77 -22.44
N SER A 281 33.60 0.56 -21.57
CA SER A 281 32.24 1.06 -21.73
C SER A 281 31.82 1.90 -20.51
N ILE A 282 30.83 2.77 -20.69
CA ILE A 282 30.10 3.44 -19.60
C ILE A 282 29.22 2.49 -18.77
N THR A 283 28.94 1.29 -19.27
CA THR A 283 28.02 0.33 -18.63
C THR A 283 28.63 -0.28 -17.37
N GLU A 284 27.84 -0.38 -16.30
CA GLU A 284 28.26 -1.01 -15.05
C GLU A 284 27.67 -2.42 -14.90
N GLY A 285 28.41 -3.34 -14.29
CA GLY A 285 27.94 -4.69 -13.97
C GLY A 285 27.82 -5.67 -15.15
N ILE A 286 28.24 -5.25 -16.34
CA ILE A 286 28.33 -6.06 -17.57
C ILE A 286 29.67 -5.79 -18.29
N GLY A 287 30.02 -6.64 -19.26
CA GLY A 287 31.27 -6.56 -20.02
C GLY A 287 32.42 -7.27 -19.32
N GLN A 288 32.85 -8.40 -19.87
CA GLN A 288 33.63 -9.41 -19.16
C GLN A 288 34.90 -9.81 -19.93
N GLY A 289 35.97 -10.17 -19.22
CA GLY A 289 37.28 -10.52 -19.78
C GLY A 289 37.55 -12.01 -19.97
N ARG A 290 36.63 -12.88 -19.52
CA ARG A 290 36.73 -14.35 -19.60
C ARG A 290 35.35 -15.00 -19.73
N VAL A 291 35.29 -16.29 -20.06
CA VAL A 291 34.11 -17.11 -19.78
C VAL A 291 34.09 -17.44 -18.28
N THR A 292 32.91 -17.46 -17.66
CA THR A 292 32.67 -17.79 -16.25
C THR A 292 32.09 -19.19 -16.09
N ASP A 293 32.21 -19.80 -14.91
CA ASP A 293 31.55 -21.10 -14.64
C ASP A 293 30.01 -21.01 -14.73
N ASN A 294 29.45 -19.81 -14.58
CA ASN A 294 28.04 -19.51 -14.80
C ASN A 294 27.62 -19.38 -16.29
N LEU A 295 28.55 -19.40 -17.24
CA LEU A 295 28.28 -19.26 -18.69
C LEU A 295 28.86 -20.41 -19.53
N LYS A 296 29.91 -21.08 -19.06
CA LYS A 296 30.71 -22.05 -19.83
C LYS A 296 29.90 -23.20 -20.46
N ASP A 297 28.85 -23.68 -19.81
CA ASP A 297 28.11 -24.87 -20.27
C ASP A 297 27.09 -24.48 -21.36
N GLU A 298 26.54 -23.26 -21.30
CA GLU A 298 25.55 -22.74 -22.26
C GLU A 298 26.15 -21.83 -23.35
N VAL A 299 27.44 -21.46 -23.29
CA VAL A 299 28.05 -20.56 -24.29
C VAL A 299 28.01 -21.13 -25.72
N ALA A 300 27.96 -22.46 -25.85
CA ALA A 300 27.80 -23.17 -27.12
C ALA A 300 26.34 -23.25 -27.62
N GLU A 301 25.36 -23.01 -26.74
CA GLU A 301 23.91 -23.00 -27.06
C GLU A 301 23.43 -21.63 -27.58
N LEU A 302 24.33 -20.64 -27.64
CA LEU A 302 24.02 -19.30 -28.14
C LEU A 302 24.06 -19.25 -29.67
N ASP A 303 22.96 -18.80 -30.28
CA ASP A 303 22.82 -18.64 -31.73
C ASP A 303 23.55 -17.40 -32.29
N GLY A 304 24.26 -16.66 -31.43
CA GLY A 304 25.20 -15.61 -31.79
C GLY A 304 25.35 -14.53 -30.71
N ALA A 305 25.89 -13.39 -31.13
CA ALA A 305 26.03 -12.20 -30.30
C ALA A 305 25.76 -10.93 -31.13
N VAL A 306 25.42 -9.84 -30.44
CA VAL A 306 25.35 -8.47 -30.98
C VAL A 306 26.26 -7.55 -30.17
N PHE A 307 26.91 -6.61 -30.84
CA PHE A 307 27.83 -5.65 -30.24
C PHE A 307 27.17 -4.27 -30.20
N ILE A 308 26.88 -3.79 -29.00
CA ILE A 308 26.11 -2.56 -28.79
C ILE A 308 27.05 -1.49 -28.24
N SER A 309 27.19 -0.37 -28.94
CA SER A 309 28.09 0.70 -28.53
C SER A 309 27.49 1.61 -27.45
N ASP A 310 28.34 2.41 -26.80
CA ASP A 310 27.94 3.33 -25.74
C ASP A 310 27.02 4.45 -26.28
N GLU A 311 27.20 4.88 -27.53
CA GLU A 311 26.34 5.88 -28.19
C GLU A 311 24.92 5.35 -28.38
N LYS A 312 24.77 4.13 -28.93
CA LYS A 312 23.47 3.46 -29.06
C LYS A 312 22.80 3.26 -27.69
N THR A 313 23.60 2.96 -26.68
CA THR A 313 23.13 2.76 -25.30
C THR A 313 22.61 4.08 -24.71
N ILE A 314 23.31 5.19 -24.90
CA ILE A 314 22.86 6.54 -24.50
C ILE A 314 21.59 6.96 -25.25
N GLU A 315 21.55 6.81 -26.58
CA GLU A 315 20.33 7.09 -27.37
C GLU A 315 19.13 6.34 -26.77
N MET A 316 19.30 5.04 -26.49
CA MET A 316 18.23 4.18 -26.01
C MET A 316 17.79 4.48 -24.57
N ILE A 317 18.64 4.97 -23.68
CA ILE A 317 18.22 5.45 -22.33
C ILE A 317 17.17 6.56 -22.48
N TYR A 318 17.46 7.54 -23.34
CA TYR A 318 16.59 8.69 -23.54
C TYR A 318 15.30 8.31 -24.29
N ARG A 319 15.39 7.42 -25.28
CA ARG A 319 14.22 6.90 -26.01
C ARG A 319 13.32 6.03 -25.14
N CYS A 320 13.87 5.18 -24.26
CA CYS A 320 13.07 4.42 -23.29
C CYS A 320 12.27 5.35 -22.36
N LEU A 321 12.84 6.49 -21.96
CA LEU A 321 12.17 7.46 -21.10
C LEU A 321 11.06 8.26 -21.82
N ASP A 322 11.28 8.67 -23.07
CA ASP A 322 10.32 9.50 -23.84
C ASP A 322 9.24 8.69 -24.56
N GLU A 323 9.61 7.56 -25.16
CA GLU A 323 8.72 6.77 -26.03
C GLU A 323 7.94 5.70 -25.25
N GLU A 324 8.59 5.07 -24.26
CA GLU A 324 8.03 3.92 -23.51
C GLU A 324 7.75 4.25 -22.02
N GLY A 325 8.19 5.42 -21.53
CA GLY A 325 8.02 5.86 -20.14
C GLY A 325 8.91 5.15 -19.10
N LEU A 326 9.94 4.42 -19.52
CA LEU A 326 10.75 3.55 -18.68
C LEU A 326 12.09 4.20 -18.28
N TYR A 327 12.25 4.47 -16.98
CA TYR A 327 13.44 5.11 -16.40
C TYR A 327 14.57 4.10 -16.11
N LEU A 328 15.30 3.70 -17.15
CA LEU A 328 16.17 2.52 -17.17
C LEU A 328 17.68 2.80 -17.05
N GLY A 329 18.40 1.93 -16.36
CA GLY A 329 19.86 1.94 -16.30
C GLY A 329 20.53 1.54 -17.61
N ALA A 330 21.82 1.84 -17.77
CA ALA A 330 22.53 1.63 -19.04
C ALA A 330 22.60 0.15 -19.48
N SER A 331 22.65 -0.80 -18.54
CA SER A 331 22.62 -2.24 -18.86
C SER A 331 21.26 -2.67 -19.45
N SER A 332 20.16 -2.14 -18.90
CA SER A 332 18.80 -2.31 -19.41
C SER A 332 18.63 -1.68 -20.80
N ALA A 333 19.16 -0.49 -21.04
CA ALA A 333 19.05 0.17 -22.34
C ALA A 333 19.86 -0.56 -23.43
N LEU A 334 21.08 -1.01 -23.12
CA LEU A 334 21.89 -1.84 -24.02
C LEU A 334 21.16 -3.15 -24.40
N ASN A 335 20.52 -3.79 -23.43
CA ASN A 335 19.66 -4.97 -23.64
C ASN A 335 18.48 -4.66 -24.58
N VAL A 336 17.87 -3.48 -24.49
CA VAL A 336 16.78 -3.04 -25.39
C VAL A 336 17.28 -2.78 -26.82
N VAL A 337 18.47 -2.18 -27.02
CA VAL A 337 19.07 -2.08 -28.37
C VAL A 337 19.32 -3.47 -28.94
N ALA A 338 19.85 -4.40 -28.15
CA ALA A 338 20.08 -5.76 -28.58
C ALA A 338 18.79 -6.49 -28.95
N ALA A 339 17.68 -6.26 -28.23
CA ALA A 339 16.37 -6.83 -28.57
C ALA A 339 15.86 -6.31 -29.92
N LYS A 340 16.06 -5.01 -30.20
CA LYS A 340 15.77 -4.41 -31.51
C LYS A 340 16.62 -5.05 -32.61
N GLU A 341 17.95 -5.11 -32.46
CA GLU A 341 18.84 -5.65 -33.50
C GLU A 341 18.61 -7.15 -33.76
N VAL A 342 18.25 -7.92 -32.72
CA VAL A 342 17.83 -9.32 -32.85
C VAL A 342 16.49 -9.43 -33.59
N ALA A 343 15.51 -8.58 -33.29
CA ALA A 343 14.23 -8.54 -34.01
C ALA A 343 14.40 -8.14 -35.49
N GLU A 344 15.28 -7.18 -35.80
CA GLU A 344 15.62 -6.78 -37.16
C GLU A 344 16.35 -7.91 -37.93
N LYS A 345 17.23 -8.65 -37.25
CA LYS A 345 17.96 -9.82 -37.82
C LYS A 345 17.05 -11.03 -38.09
N LEU A 346 16.04 -11.27 -37.26
CA LEU A 346 15.06 -12.34 -37.45
C LEU A 346 13.96 -11.97 -38.45
N GLY A 347 13.68 -10.67 -38.59
CA GLY A 347 12.59 -10.14 -39.41
C GLY A 347 11.25 -10.09 -38.66
N LYS A 348 10.22 -9.65 -39.37
CA LYS A 348 8.89 -9.33 -38.82
C LYS A 348 8.13 -10.54 -38.28
N GLY A 349 7.28 -10.32 -37.28
CA GLY A 349 6.36 -11.30 -36.71
C GLY A 349 6.91 -12.19 -35.60
N HIS A 350 8.16 -11.98 -35.16
CA HIS A 350 8.78 -12.74 -34.07
C HIS A 350 8.54 -12.11 -32.70
N THR A 351 8.58 -12.91 -31.63
CA THR A 351 8.59 -12.43 -30.24
C THR A 351 10.01 -12.46 -29.66
N VAL A 352 10.56 -11.29 -29.32
CA VAL A 352 11.92 -11.14 -28.77
C VAL A 352 11.85 -10.60 -27.34
N VAL A 353 12.45 -11.33 -26.39
CA VAL A 353 12.48 -10.95 -24.97
C VAL A 353 13.88 -10.52 -24.54
N THR A 354 13.96 -9.49 -23.69
CA THR A 354 15.20 -9.06 -23.03
C THR A 354 14.99 -8.70 -21.56
N ILE A 355 16.06 -8.35 -20.84
CA ILE A 355 16.07 -8.08 -19.40
C ILE A 355 16.27 -6.58 -19.12
N LEU A 356 15.32 -5.97 -18.41
CA LEU A 356 15.44 -4.62 -17.87
C LEU A 356 16.06 -4.71 -16.47
N ALA A 357 17.38 -4.92 -16.42
CA ALA A 357 18.14 -5.37 -15.27
C ALA A 357 18.13 -4.42 -14.05
N ASP A 358 18.13 -3.11 -14.29
CA ASP A 358 18.05 -2.04 -13.28
C ASP A 358 17.50 -0.71 -13.83
N GLY A 359 17.15 0.19 -12.91
CA GLY A 359 16.61 1.53 -13.18
C GLY A 359 17.64 2.66 -13.05
N ALA A 360 17.39 3.79 -13.73
CA ALA A 360 18.32 4.92 -13.83
C ALA A 360 18.58 5.68 -12.52
N TYR A 361 17.75 5.49 -11.48
CA TYR A 361 17.82 6.21 -10.21
C TYR A 361 19.14 6.05 -9.45
N ARG A 362 19.96 5.03 -9.78
CA ARG A 362 21.32 4.81 -9.22
C ARG A 362 22.44 5.52 -10.00
N TYR A 363 22.07 6.15 -11.12
CA TYR A 363 22.98 6.59 -12.20
C TYR A 363 22.60 7.98 -12.76
N ALA A 364 21.60 8.63 -12.18
CA ALA A 364 21.05 9.91 -12.66
C ALA A 364 22.10 11.02 -12.67
N ASP A 365 22.97 11.02 -11.65
CA ASP A 365 24.15 11.87 -11.46
C ASP A 365 25.11 11.89 -12.67
N ARG A 366 25.05 10.86 -13.52
CA ARG A 366 25.94 10.67 -14.67
C ARG A 366 25.19 10.57 -15.97
N LEU A 367 24.29 9.61 -16.12
CA LEU A 367 23.60 9.32 -17.38
C LEU A 367 22.74 10.49 -17.89
N PHE A 368 22.36 11.42 -17.00
CA PHE A 368 21.56 12.60 -17.33
C PHE A 368 22.28 13.94 -17.05
N SER A 369 23.52 13.93 -16.53
CA SER A 369 24.34 15.14 -16.33
C SER A 369 25.02 15.55 -17.63
N GLU A 370 24.81 16.80 -18.07
CA GLU A 370 25.46 17.33 -19.27
C GLU A 370 27.00 17.29 -19.16
N THR A 371 27.53 17.60 -17.98
CA THR A 371 28.97 17.63 -17.69
C THR A 371 29.58 16.23 -17.84
N TRP A 372 28.91 15.20 -17.31
CA TRP A 372 29.38 13.82 -17.47
C TRP A 372 29.27 13.34 -18.93
N LEU A 373 28.14 13.60 -19.60
CA LEU A 373 27.92 13.22 -21.00
C LEU A 373 28.97 13.84 -21.95
N LYS A 374 29.31 15.12 -21.74
CA LYS A 374 30.40 15.81 -22.45
C LYS A 374 31.77 15.19 -22.12
N SER A 375 32.04 14.84 -20.86
CA SER A 375 33.29 14.18 -20.45
C SER A 375 33.52 12.79 -21.09
N LYS A 376 32.45 12.16 -21.61
CA LYS A 376 32.49 10.87 -22.31
C LYS A 376 32.39 10.99 -23.83
N GLY A 377 32.16 12.20 -24.37
CA GLY A 377 31.91 12.41 -25.80
C GLY A 377 30.52 11.96 -26.28
N LEU A 378 29.64 11.53 -25.37
CA LEU A 378 28.35 10.90 -25.70
C LEU A 378 27.18 11.90 -25.79
N ARG A 379 27.43 13.20 -25.54
CA ARG A 379 26.41 14.27 -25.60
C ARG A 379 25.72 14.39 -26.97
N GLU A 380 26.43 14.09 -28.05
CA GLU A 380 25.90 14.15 -29.43
C GLU A 380 25.14 12.87 -29.84
N ALA A 381 25.16 11.81 -29.02
CA ALA A 381 24.37 10.60 -29.24
C ALA A 381 22.89 10.77 -28.81
N ILE A 382 22.54 11.90 -28.18
CA ILE A 382 21.19 12.21 -27.72
C ILE A 382 20.47 13.01 -28.81
N PRO A 383 19.35 12.52 -29.39
CA PRO A 383 18.55 13.26 -30.34
C PRO A 383 18.05 14.61 -29.79
N LYS A 384 18.10 15.67 -30.60
CA LYS A 384 17.79 17.06 -30.15
C LYS A 384 16.46 17.26 -29.42
N HIS A 385 15.45 16.46 -29.71
CA HIS A 385 14.13 16.53 -29.06
C HIS A 385 14.09 15.86 -27.66
N LEU A 386 15.12 15.09 -27.31
CA LEU A 386 15.29 14.39 -26.03
C LEU A 386 16.25 15.12 -25.08
N GLU A 387 16.96 16.15 -25.56
CA GLU A 387 17.87 16.97 -24.76
C GLU A 387 17.18 17.65 -23.56
N LYS A 388 15.86 17.79 -23.60
CA LYS A 388 14.99 18.24 -22.49
C LYS A 388 15.14 17.44 -21.19
N TYR A 389 15.70 16.21 -21.25
CA TYR A 389 15.96 15.37 -20.08
C TYR A 389 17.39 15.52 -19.52
N ILE A 390 18.27 16.27 -20.19
CA ILE A 390 19.62 16.54 -19.70
C ILE A 390 19.55 17.67 -18.67
N PHE A 391 20.13 17.47 -17.48
CA PHE A 391 20.29 18.55 -16.50
C PHE A 391 21.72 19.10 -16.49
N THR A 392 21.85 20.38 -16.13
CA THR A 392 23.14 21.00 -15.79
C THR A 392 23.35 20.94 -14.28
N ASP A 393 24.59 21.08 -13.83
CA ASP A 393 24.93 21.00 -12.39
C ASP A 393 24.34 22.17 -11.56
N LYS A 394 23.69 23.15 -12.21
CA LYS A 394 22.90 24.23 -11.60
C LYS A 394 21.39 23.96 -11.52
N MET A 395 20.91 22.87 -12.13
CA MET A 395 19.48 22.51 -12.26
C MET A 395 19.16 21.15 -11.63
N ALA A 396 20.10 20.52 -10.92
CA ALA A 396 19.85 19.29 -10.17
C ALA A 396 18.71 19.52 -9.14
N PRO A 397 17.64 18.71 -9.14
CA PRO A 397 16.54 18.88 -8.19
C PRO A 397 17.01 18.73 -6.73
N PRO A 398 16.62 19.62 -5.81
CA PRO A 398 16.89 19.45 -4.38
C PRO A 398 16.26 18.13 -3.89
N GLY A 399 17.11 17.18 -3.49
CA GLY A 399 16.70 15.82 -3.12
C GLY A 399 17.18 14.70 -4.05
N LEU A 400 17.71 15.00 -5.24
CA LEU A 400 18.37 13.99 -6.08
C LEU A 400 19.78 13.62 -5.54
N LEU A 401 20.35 14.47 -4.69
CA LEU A 401 21.53 14.18 -3.88
C LEU A 401 21.09 13.83 -2.45
N LEU A 402 21.41 12.60 -2.01
CA LEU A 402 21.37 12.20 -0.60
C LEU A 402 22.57 12.74 0.20
N GLN A 403 22.85 14.05 0.08
CA GLN A 403 23.76 14.81 0.95
C GLN A 403 23.68 16.32 0.63
N PRO A 404 23.67 17.21 1.64
CA PRO A 404 24.10 18.60 1.45
C PRO A 404 25.62 18.64 1.25
N PRO A 405 26.18 19.70 0.62
CA PRO A 405 27.63 19.85 0.50
C PRO A 405 28.29 19.99 1.89
N VAL A 406 29.48 19.39 2.04
CA VAL A 406 30.25 19.44 3.30
C VAL A 406 30.81 20.85 3.52
N GLY A 407 30.08 21.65 4.29
CA GLY A 407 30.60 22.84 4.95
C GLY A 407 30.98 22.50 6.39
N THR A 408 32.27 22.59 6.74
CA THR A 408 32.72 22.47 8.12
C THR A 408 32.24 23.66 8.95
N ILE A 409 31.21 23.44 9.77
CA ILE A 409 30.86 24.36 10.87
C ILE A 409 31.61 23.87 12.10
N SER A 410 32.51 24.70 12.63
CA SER A 410 33.21 24.48 13.89
C SER A 410 32.23 24.52 15.05
N ILE A 411 32.29 23.52 15.94
CA ILE A 411 31.47 23.47 17.16
C ILE A 411 32.25 24.15 18.28
N GLU A 412 31.98 25.43 18.50
CA GLU A 412 32.45 26.18 19.68
C GLU A 412 31.28 26.97 20.30
N GLU A 413 31.34 27.13 21.63
CA GLU A 413 30.53 28.02 22.47
C GLU A 413 28.99 27.82 22.53
N ALA A 414 28.55 26.87 23.37
CA ALA A 414 27.30 26.94 24.14
C ALA A 414 27.32 26.08 25.43
N THR A 415 28.27 26.37 26.32
CA THR A 415 28.24 26.01 27.76
C THR A 415 27.08 26.76 28.47
N ASP A 416 26.55 26.39 29.63
CA ASP A 416 26.74 25.28 30.59
C ASP A 416 25.40 25.05 31.33
N TYR A 417 25.22 23.91 32.03
CA TYR A 417 24.86 23.87 33.47
C TYR A 417 24.85 22.42 34.03
N GLU A 418 25.17 22.29 35.32
CA GLU A 418 25.72 21.08 35.95
C GLU A 418 24.72 20.10 36.60
N ASN A 419 25.25 18.99 37.15
CA ASN A 419 24.48 17.92 37.82
C ASN A 419 24.37 18.08 39.35
N GLY A 420 23.14 18.10 39.87
CA GLY A 420 22.76 17.69 41.24
C GLY A 420 23.18 18.60 42.40
N PRO A 421 23.07 18.16 43.67
CA PRO A 421 22.39 16.95 44.17
C PRO A 421 21.39 17.27 45.33
N CYS A 422 21.11 16.27 46.19
CA CYS A 422 20.52 16.33 47.55
C CYS A 422 19.08 15.79 47.72
N ALA A 423 18.76 15.36 48.94
CA ALA A 423 17.55 14.63 49.35
C ALA A 423 17.00 15.14 50.69
N TYR A 424 15.74 14.78 51.02
CA TYR A 424 15.17 14.89 52.38
C TYR A 424 14.11 13.79 52.63
N ASP A 425 13.82 13.56 53.92
CA ASP A 425 13.29 12.30 54.46
C ASP A 425 11.83 12.34 54.97
N VAL A 426 11.17 11.16 55.00
CA VAL A 426 10.34 10.57 56.10
C VAL A 426 9.28 11.50 56.77
N ALA A 427 7.95 11.25 56.82
CA ALA A 427 7.20 10.09 57.39
C ALA A 427 5.65 10.37 57.40
N PRO A 428 4.74 9.45 57.84
CA PRO A 428 4.65 8.00 57.65
C PRO A 428 3.15 7.59 57.31
N PRO A 429 2.47 6.49 57.75
CA PRO A 429 1.48 5.82 56.87
C PRO A 429 0.06 5.57 57.46
N ILE A 430 -0.85 5.05 56.62
CA ILE A 430 -2.04 4.30 57.08
C ILE A 430 -2.02 2.89 56.47
N LYS A 431 -2.22 1.87 57.31
CA LYS A 431 -2.31 0.46 56.93
C LYS A 431 -3.76 -0.01 56.91
N ALA A 432 -4.15 -0.72 55.85
CA ALA A 432 -5.21 -1.72 55.90
C ALA A 432 -4.70 -3.00 55.21
N LYS A 433 -5.01 -4.18 55.76
CA LYS A 433 -4.45 -5.47 55.33
C LYS A 433 -5.57 -6.45 54.99
N VAL A 434 -5.45 -7.10 53.82
CA VAL A 434 -5.80 -8.53 53.59
C VAL A 434 -7.34 -8.83 53.60
N PRO A 435 -7.85 -9.82 52.83
CA PRO A 435 -7.15 -10.94 52.21
C PRO A 435 -7.19 -11.06 50.68
N LEU A 436 -6.08 -11.58 50.15
CA LEU A 436 -6.11 -12.50 49.02
C LEU A 436 -6.83 -13.80 49.44
N ARG A 437 -7.80 -14.23 48.65
CA ARG A 437 -8.15 -15.66 48.50
C ARG A 437 -8.15 -15.99 47.01
N ASP A 438 -7.27 -16.90 46.59
CA ASP A 438 -7.33 -17.50 45.26
C ASP A 438 -8.69 -18.19 45.06
N GLN A 439 -9.47 -17.77 44.05
CA GLN A 439 -10.43 -18.69 43.41
C GLN A 439 -10.87 -18.34 41.97
N PHE A 440 -10.05 -17.59 41.21
CA PHE A 440 -10.20 -17.48 39.74
C PHE A 440 -8.86 -17.68 39.00
N LYS A 441 -8.21 -18.83 39.24
CA LYS A 441 -7.18 -19.38 38.34
C LYS A 441 -7.85 -20.25 37.27
N SER A 442 -8.48 -19.61 36.29
CA SER A 442 -9.00 -20.28 35.08
C SER A 442 -9.03 -19.29 33.92
N LEU A 443 -8.43 -19.66 32.79
CA LEU A 443 -8.49 -18.93 31.52
C LEU A 443 -8.01 -17.47 31.57
N LYS A 444 -6.71 -17.27 31.85
CA LYS A 444 -5.97 -16.20 31.17
C LYS A 444 -5.92 -16.55 29.68
N HIS A 445 -6.93 -16.15 28.91
CA HIS A 445 -6.75 -16.00 27.47
C HIS A 445 -5.59 -15.02 27.23
N PRO A 446 -4.71 -15.26 26.25
CA PRO A 446 -3.72 -14.27 25.87
C PRO A 446 -4.46 -12.99 25.48
N LYS A 447 -4.13 -11.86 26.12
CA LYS A 447 -4.77 -10.58 25.83
C LYS A 447 -4.34 -10.18 24.42
N ILE A 448 -5.27 -10.22 23.47
CA ILE A 448 -4.97 -9.90 22.08
C ILE A 448 -4.54 -8.45 21.99
N GLU A 449 -3.36 -8.25 21.40
CA GLU A 449 -2.83 -6.93 21.08
C GLU A 449 -3.53 -6.43 19.81
N ILE A 450 -4.41 -5.45 20.00
CA ILE A 450 -5.05 -4.66 18.96
C ILE A 450 -5.40 -3.28 19.55
N ASP A 451 -4.81 -2.25 18.97
CA ASP A 451 -4.98 -0.86 19.40
C ASP A 451 -6.03 -0.11 18.58
N TRP A 452 -6.54 1.00 19.14
CA TRP A 452 -7.47 1.89 18.43
C TRP A 452 -6.84 2.44 17.14
N VAL A 453 -5.59 2.91 17.21
CA VAL A 453 -4.79 3.21 16.03
C VAL A 453 -4.23 1.87 15.52
N PRO A 454 -4.57 1.44 14.30
CA PRO A 454 -4.13 0.15 13.76
C PRO A 454 -2.64 0.16 13.40
N SER A 455 -1.99 -0.98 13.56
CA SER A 455 -0.62 -1.22 13.09
C SER A 455 -0.64 -2.28 11.99
N PHE A 456 -0.11 -1.93 10.81
CA PHE A 456 -0.01 -2.86 9.69
C PHE A 456 0.88 -4.06 10.02
N GLU A 457 1.91 -3.86 10.85
CA GLU A 457 2.75 -4.95 11.33
C GLU A 457 1.97 -5.91 12.23
N GLN A 458 1.24 -5.41 13.23
CA GLN A 458 0.38 -6.24 14.09
C GLN A 458 -0.69 -6.99 13.26
N TYR A 459 -1.25 -6.35 12.24
CA TYR A 459 -2.19 -6.98 11.30
C TYR A 459 -1.55 -8.13 10.51
N MET A 460 -0.40 -7.92 9.88
CA MET A 460 0.28 -8.96 9.09
C MET A 460 0.81 -10.10 9.97
N GLN A 461 1.27 -9.80 11.20
CA GLN A 461 1.54 -10.82 12.22
C GLN A 461 0.25 -11.61 12.56
N ARG A 462 -0.88 -10.89 12.76
CA ARG A 462 -2.29 -11.33 12.79
C ARG A 462 -2.59 -12.47 11.83
N VAL A 463 -2.61 -12.08 10.56
CA VAL A 463 -2.88 -12.92 9.40
C VAL A 463 -1.94 -14.11 9.36
N SER A 464 -0.63 -13.91 9.59
CA SER A 464 0.34 -15.01 9.63
C SER A 464 0.04 -16.04 10.73
N ARG A 465 -0.37 -15.60 11.93
CA ARG A 465 -0.77 -16.51 13.03
C ARG A 465 -2.01 -17.32 12.66
N ARG A 466 -3.09 -16.69 12.18
CA ARG A 466 -4.33 -17.40 11.85
C ARG A 466 -4.20 -18.32 10.63
N LEU A 467 -3.45 -17.94 9.60
CA LEU A 467 -3.13 -18.83 8.47
C LEU A 467 -2.35 -20.08 8.93
N LYS A 468 -1.33 -19.92 9.79
CA LYS A 468 -0.55 -21.05 10.35
C LYS A 468 -1.37 -21.96 11.27
N GLN A 469 -2.39 -21.44 11.94
CA GLN A 469 -3.30 -22.22 12.78
C GLN A 469 -4.36 -23.00 11.97
N GLY A 470 -4.49 -22.71 10.67
CA GLY A 470 -5.56 -23.24 9.81
C GLY A 470 -6.84 -22.44 9.98
N ILE A 471 -7.14 -21.56 9.03
CA ILE A 471 -8.43 -20.86 8.99
C ILE A 471 -9.51 -21.87 8.56
N PRO A 472 -10.61 -22.02 9.32
CA PRO A 472 -11.73 -22.86 8.90
C PRO A 472 -12.28 -22.42 7.55
N ASN A 473 -12.56 -23.37 6.65
CA ASN A 473 -13.13 -23.09 5.32
C ASN A 473 -14.62 -22.68 5.42
N ILE A 474 -14.85 -21.48 5.93
CA ILE A 474 -16.15 -20.84 6.08
C ILE A 474 -16.33 -19.93 4.87
N GLY A 475 -17.24 -20.33 3.98
CA GLY A 475 -17.72 -19.46 2.90
C GLY A 475 -18.59 -18.32 3.42
N LEU A 476 -19.01 -17.44 2.53
CA LEU A 476 -19.92 -16.34 2.88
C LEU A 476 -21.21 -16.87 3.52
N PRO A 477 -21.80 -16.16 4.50
CA PRO A 477 -23.11 -16.52 5.03
C PRO A 477 -24.15 -16.54 3.89
N SER A 478 -25.09 -17.49 3.93
CA SER A 478 -25.99 -17.78 2.80
C SER A 478 -26.90 -16.64 2.34
N SER A 479 -26.98 -15.54 3.09
CA SER A 479 -27.71 -14.32 2.74
C SER A 479 -26.85 -13.25 2.06
N PHE A 480 -25.52 -13.42 2.01
CA PHE A 480 -24.56 -12.44 1.50
C PHE A 480 -24.03 -12.87 0.12
N PRO A 481 -23.99 -11.97 -0.89
CA PRO A 481 -23.56 -12.30 -2.24
C PRO A 481 -22.03 -12.28 -2.37
N ILE A 482 -21.50 -12.99 -3.37
CA ILE A 482 -20.05 -13.03 -3.68
C ILE A 482 -19.50 -11.63 -4.02
N SER A 483 -20.33 -10.77 -4.59
CA SER A 483 -20.07 -9.33 -4.72
C SER A 483 -21.38 -8.55 -4.77
N VAL A 484 -21.31 -7.25 -4.48
CA VAL A 484 -22.36 -6.26 -4.76
C VAL A 484 -21.94 -5.37 -5.92
N ASN A 485 -22.92 -4.87 -6.68
CA ASN A 485 -22.71 -3.93 -7.78
C ASN A 485 -23.62 -2.71 -7.59
N SER A 486 -23.03 -1.53 -7.42
CA SER A 486 -23.74 -0.28 -7.19
C SER A 486 -22.87 0.91 -7.61
N PRO A 487 -23.42 2.12 -7.79
CA PRO A 487 -22.61 3.31 -8.07
C PRO A 487 -21.65 3.72 -6.93
N ALA A 488 -21.82 3.15 -5.74
CA ALA A 488 -20.88 3.28 -4.63
C ALA A 488 -19.64 2.39 -4.78
N CYS A 489 -19.59 1.44 -5.73
CA CYS A 489 -18.43 0.57 -5.95
C CYS A 489 -17.30 1.31 -6.70
N TRP A 490 -16.49 2.08 -5.97
CA TRP A 490 -15.33 2.84 -6.49
C TRP A 490 -14.08 2.69 -5.61
N SER A 491 -12.91 2.96 -6.18
CA SER A 491 -11.62 3.18 -5.47
C SER A 491 -11.18 4.65 -5.63
N GLY A 492 -10.36 5.16 -4.71
CA GLY A 492 -9.76 6.51 -4.81
C GLY A 492 -9.00 6.77 -6.11
N ASP A 493 -8.40 5.74 -6.71
CA ASP A 493 -7.71 5.82 -8.01
C ASP A 493 -8.67 6.07 -9.19
N THR A 494 -9.96 5.76 -8.99
CA THR A 494 -10.99 5.77 -10.04
C THR A 494 -11.94 6.96 -9.93
N LEU A 495 -12.28 7.39 -8.70
CA LEU A 495 -13.21 8.49 -8.45
C LEU A 495 -12.45 9.80 -8.19
N LYS A 496 -12.50 10.75 -9.12
CA LYS A 496 -11.78 12.01 -8.98
C LYS A 496 -12.56 12.98 -8.09
N ALA A 497 -11.87 13.72 -7.23
CA ALA A 497 -12.49 14.73 -6.36
C ALA A 497 -13.38 15.75 -7.10
N ALA A 498 -13.03 16.10 -8.35
CA ALA A 498 -13.83 16.98 -9.19
C ALA A 498 -15.24 16.43 -9.54
N GLU A 499 -15.45 15.11 -9.51
CA GLU A 499 -16.73 14.48 -9.83
C GLU A 499 -17.74 14.56 -8.67
N ILE A 500 -17.25 14.69 -7.43
CA ILE A 500 -18.06 14.81 -6.21
C ILE A 500 -18.26 16.27 -5.76
N VAL A 501 -17.51 17.22 -6.31
CA VAL A 501 -17.66 18.66 -6.01
C VAL A 501 -18.75 19.29 -6.88
N ARG A 502 -19.56 20.18 -6.29
CA ARG A 502 -20.52 21.07 -6.96
C ARG A 502 -20.22 22.52 -6.55
N THR A 503 -19.77 23.32 -7.50
CA THR A 503 -19.40 24.72 -7.24
C THR A 503 -20.58 25.66 -7.42
N LEU A 504 -20.87 26.47 -6.41
CA LEU A 504 -21.89 27.50 -6.44
C LEU A 504 -21.48 28.66 -7.36
N SER A 505 -22.43 29.15 -8.16
CA SER A 505 -22.25 30.39 -8.92
C SER A 505 -22.56 31.61 -8.04
N GLN A 506 -22.09 32.80 -8.46
CA GLN A 506 -22.45 34.07 -7.80
C GLN A 506 -23.97 34.36 -7.82
N LYS A 507 -24.74 33.71 -8.70
CA LYS A 507 -26.22 33.72 -8.63
C LYS A 507 -26.73 32.81 -7.52
N HIS A 508 -26.15 31.62 -7.35
CA HIS A 508 -26.56 30.66 -6.32
C HIS A 508 -26.28 31.20 -4.92
N ILE A 509 -25.13 31.87 -4.72
CA ILE A 509 -24.77 32.51 -3.44
C ILE A 509 -25.82 33.57 -3.05
N LYS A 510 -26.20 34.45 -3.96
CA LYS A 510 -27.24 35.47 -3.73
C LYS A 510 -28.63 34.88 -3.46
N GLU A 511 -28.95 33.72 -4.03
CA GLU A 511 -30.18 32.97 -3.73
C GLU A 511 -30.15 32.41 -2.30
N ILE A 512 -29.02 31.83 -1.88
CA ILE A 512 -28.77 31.34 -0.52
C ILE A 512 -28.83 32.47 0.51
N GLU A 513 -28.25 33.63 0.21
CA GLU A 513 -28.31 34.84 1.05
C GLU A 513 -29.74 35.38 1.19
N SER A 514 -30.53 35.32 0.11
CA SER A 514 -31.95 35.68 0.12
C SER A 514 -32.79 34.69 0.96
N ALA A 515 -32.49 33.39 0.88
CA ALA A 515 -33.12 32.36 1.71
C ALA A 515 -32.78 32.51 3.19
N LEU A 516 -31.54 32.87 3.53
CA LEU A 516 -31.12 33.19 4.89
C LEU A 516 -31.83 34.44 5.44
N ALA A 517 -31.95 35.49 4.63
CA ALA A 517 -32.69 36.70 5.01
C ALA A 517 -34.18 36.40 5.25
N HIS A 518 -34.79 35.55 4.41
CA HIS A 518 -36.16 35.07 4.60
C HIS A 518 -36.33 34.28 5.90
N LEU A 519 -35.49 33.26 6.13
CA LEU A 519 -35.51 32.41 7.33
C LEU A 519 -35.44 33.23 8.63
N LYS A 520 -34.55 34.24 8.67
CA LYS A 520 -34.39 35.13 9.83
C LYS A 520 -35.65 35.97 10.14
N GLY A 521 -36.55 36.14 9.17
CA GLY A 521 -37.85 36.80 9.36
C GLY A 521 -38.98 35.88 9.86
N LEU A 522 -38.82 34.56 9.81
CA LEU A 522 -39.90 33.60 10.10
C LEU A 522 -40.13 33.31 11.60
N ASN A 523 -39.16 33.59 12.47
CA ASN A 523 -39.21 33.32 13.92
C ASN A 523 -39.58 31.86 14.30
N ILE A 524 -39.13 30.89 13.51
CA ILE A 524 -39.34 29.44 13.74
C ILE A 524 -38.25 28.80 14.61
N SER A 525 -38.46 27.56 15.06
CA SER A 525 -37.40 26.80 15.74
C SER A 525 -36.27 26.45 14.77
N LYS A 526 -35.03 26.38 15.26
CA LYS A 526 -33.90 25.89 14.46
C LYS A 526 -34.09 24.43 14.00
N ASN A 527 -34.96 23.68 14.67
CA ASN A 527 -35.35 22.32 14.29
C ASN A 527 -36.31 22.27 13.10
N ASP A 528 -37.05 23.36 12.87
CA ASP A 528 -38.08 23.45 11.82
C ASP A 528 -37.48 23.99 10.50
N ILE A 529 -36.15 24.19 10.45
CA ILE A 529 -35.43 24.65 9.27
C ILE A 529 -35.44 23.54 8.20
N GLY A 530 -36.37 23.67 7.27
CA GLY A 530 -36.52 22.86 6.06
C GLY A 530 -36.67 23.70 4.78
N PRO A 531 -36.83 23.07 3.60
CA PRO A 531 -36.89 23.73 2.30
C PRO A 531 -37.90 24.89 2.22
N ASP A 532 -39.08 24.75 2.83
CA ASP A 532 -40.13 25.79 2.81
C ASP A 532 -39.71 27.07 3.57
N SER A 533 -38.90 26.92 4.61
CA SER A 533 -38.35 28.02 5.41
C SER A 533 -37.05 28.61 4.85
N PHE A 534 -36.39 27.89 3.95
CA PHE A 534 -35.13 28.26 3.31
C PHE A 534 -35.25 28.01 1.79
N PRO A 535 -36.10 28.78 1.08
CA PRO A 535 -36.46 28.50 -0.30
C PRO A 535 -35.29 28.76 -1.26
N LEU A 536 -34.93 27.74 -2.04
CA LEU A 536 -33.85 27.77 -3.03
C LEU A 536 -34.39 27.43 -4.44
N PRO A 537 -35.15 28.33 -5.10
CA PRO A 537 -35.88 28.00 -6.32
C PRO A 537 -35.05 27.40 -7.45
N THR A 538 -33.79 27.82 -7.63
CA THR A 538 -32.89 27.29 -8.66
C THR A 538 -31.84 26.33 -8.10
N VAL A 539 -31.30 26.61 -6.91
CA VAL A 539 -30.22 25.79 -6.31
C VAL A 539 -30.74 24.43 -5.81
N GLN A 540 -32.02 24.30 -5.46
CA GLN A 540 -32.59 23.02 -5.01
C GLN A 540 -32.43 21.88 -6.01
N LYS A 541 -32.33 22.15 -7.31
CA LYS A 541 -32.18 21.12 -8.33
C LYS A 541 -30.85 20.38 -8.16
N GLU A 542 -29.77 21.13 -7.96
CA GLU A 542 -28.44 20.58 -7.72
C GLU A 542 -28.36 19.89 -6.35
N LEU A 543 -28.98 20.48 -5.31
CA LEU A 543 -29.01 19.86 -3.97
C LEU A 543 -29.79 18.54 -3.94
N ARG A 544 -30.91 18.43 -4.68
CA ARG A 544 -31.65 17.15 -4.83
C ARG A 544 -30.86 16.13 -5.66
N ALA A 545 -30.11 16.56 -6.67
CA ALA A 545 -29.20 15.68 -7.40
C ALA A 545 -28.02 15.20 -6.54
N MET A 546 -27.49 16.04 -5.65
CA MET A 546 -26.52 15.64 -4.62
C MET A 546 -27.12 14.68 -3.60
N ALA A 547 -28.39 14.88 -3.19
CA ALA A 547 -29.08 13.96 -2.29
C ALA A 547 -29.16 12.55 -2.91
N GLU A 548 -29.56 12.45 -4.18
CA GLU A 548 -29.60 11.18 -4.91
C GLU A 548 -28.21 10.54 -5.05
N ASP A 549 -27.16 11.33 -5.33
CA ASP A 549 -25.78 10.81 -5.42
C ASP A 549 -25.22 10.36 -4.06
N VAL A 550 -25.60 11.00 -2.96
CA VAL A 550 -25.20 10.61 -1.60
C VAL A 550 -26.00 9.39 -1.11
N HIS A 551 -27.28 9.25 -1.44
CA HIS A 551 -28.10 8.13 -0.95
C HIS A 551 -28.07 6.90 -1.86
N ASN A 552 -28.08 7.07 -3.18
CA ASN A 552 -28.19 5.97 -4.15
C ASN A 552 -27.02 5.91 -5.15
N GLY A 553 -26.27 7.01 -5.30
CA GLY A 553 -25.07 7.12 -6.14
C GLY A 553 -23.77 6.73 -5.43
N ARG A 554 -22.77 7.62 -5.50
CA ARG A 554 -21.40 7.40 -4.97
C ARG A 554 -21.28 7.40 -3.45
N GLY A 555 -22.30 7.85 -2.70
CA GLY A 555 -22.25 7.95 -1.24
C GLY A 555 -21.66 9.25 -0.68
N ILE A 556 -21.16 10.15 -1.55
CA ILE A 556 -20.52 11.42 -1.16
C ILE A 556 -20.81 12.54 -2.17
N SER A 557 -20.92 13.77 -1.68
CA SER A 557 -20.87 15.01 -2.46
C SER A 557 -20.31 16.17 -1.63
N ILE A 558 -19.78 17.20 -2.29
CA ILE A 558 -19.25 18.42 -1.65
C ILE A 558 -19.86 19.65 -2.34
N LEU A 559 -20.46 20.55 -1.57
CA LEU A 559 -20.88 21.88 -2.06
C LEU A 559 -19.76 22.88 -1.76
N ARG A 560 -19.34 23.66 -2.76
CA ARG A 560 -18.21 24.60 -2.67
C ARG A 560 -18.58 26.00 -3.13
N GLY A 561 -17.94 27.03 -2.55
CA GLY A 561 -17.98 28.42 -3.06
C GLY A 561 -18.60 29.47 -2.15
N LEU A 562 -18.99 29.10 -0.93
CA LEU A 562 -19.29 30.05 0.15
C LEU A 562 -17.97 30.52 0.80
N ASP A 563 -17.92 31.71 1.38
CA ASP A 563 -16.87 32.07 2.36
C ASP A 563 -17.52 32.31 3.74
N PRO A 564 -17.24 31.47 4.75
CA PRO A 564 -17.71 31.66 6.12
C PRO A 564 -17.39 33.03 6.72
N ALA A 565 -16.37 33.76 6.24
CA ALA A 565 -16.03 35.10 6.73
C ALA A 565 -17.05 36.19 6.33
N ASN A 566 -17.88 35.96 5.32
CA ASN A 566 -18.88 36.92 4.87
C ASN A 566 -20.16 36.91 5.74
N TYR A 567 -20.30 35.95 6.66
CA TYR A 567 -21.51 35.74 7.45
C TYR A 567 -21.20 35.72 8.94
N ALA A 568 -22.16 36.15 9.78
CA ALA A 568 -22.04 35.99 11.22
C ALA A 568 -21.95 34.50 11.61
N PHE A 569 -21.44 34.19 12.81
CA PHE A 569 -21.28 32.79 13.23
C PHE A 569 -22.62 32.03 13.28
N GLU A 570 -23.67 32.67 13.78
CA GLU A 570 -25.02 32.07 13.78
C GLU A 570 -25.60 31.94 12.37
N ASP A 571 -25.35 32.92 11.50
CA ASP A 571 -25.81 32.92 10.11
C ASP A 571 -25.17 31.77 9.31
N ASN A 572 -23.89 31.50 9.53
CA ASN A 572 -23.21 30.30 9.00
C ASN A 572 -23.92 29.00 9.42
N VAL A 573 -24.36 28.89 10.67
CA VAL A 573 -25.10 27.72 11.18
C VAL A 573 -26.50 27.62 10.58
N LEU A 574 -27.22 28.73 10.45
CA LEU A 574 -28.56 28.78 9.83
C LEU A 574 -28.50 28.44 8.33
N LEU A 575 -27.54 29.00 7.61
CA LEU A 575 -27.28 28.74 6.19
C LEU A 575 -26.94 27.27 5.96
N TYR A 576 -26.08 26.69 6.79
CA TYR A 576 -25.74 25.26 6.77
C TYR A 576 -26.95 24.37 7.04
N ALA A 577 -27.76 24.68 8.05
CA ALA A 577 -29.00 23.95 8.35
C ALA A 577 -30.01 24.01 7.18
N GLY A 578 -30.15 25.20 6.56
CA GLY A 578 -31.01 25.46 5.41
C GLY A 578 -30.60 24.64 4.20
N ILE A 579 -29.37 24.77 3.73
CA ILE A 579 -28.83 24.01 2.58
C ILE A 579 -28.91 22.51 2.84
N ALA A 580 -28.45 22.04 4.00
CA ALA A 580 -28.39 20.61 4.30
C ALA A 580 -29.78 19.96 4.39
N SER A 581 -30.84 20.73 4.67
CA SER A 581 -32.23 20.21 4.70
C SER A 581 -32.70 19.61 3.36
N TYR A 582 -32.15 20.07 2.23
CA TYR A 582 -32.44 19.52 0.90
C TYR A 582 -31.80 18.14 0.65
N ILE A 583 -30.82 17.75 1.47
CA ILE A 583 -30.08 16.50 1.37
C ILE A 583 -30.50 15.53 2.50
N GLY A 584 -30.80 16.05 3.69
CA GLY A 584 -31.48 15.35 4.79
C GLY A 584 -32.08 16.32 5.80
N ALA A 585 -33.41 16.27 5.98
CA ALA A 585 -34.13 17.19 6.87
C ALA A 585 -34.02 16.80 8.35
N THR A 586 -34.16 15.52 8.68
CA THR A 586 -34.22 15.03 10.06
C THR A 586 -32.86 15.17 10.75
N ARG A 587 -32.82 15.82 11.92
CA ARG A 587 -31.60 16.08 12.69
C ARG A 587 -31.36 14.96 13.72
N GLY A 588 -30.23 14.27 13.63
CA GLY A 588 -29.81 13.24 14.57
C GLY A 588 -29.23 13.84 15.86
N LYS A 589 -29.65 13.37 17.03
CA LYS A 589 -29.04 13.72 18.32
C LYS A 589 -27.74 12.93 18.50
N GLN A 590 -26.62 13.64 18.63
CA GLN A 590 -25.26 13.06 18.64
C GLN A 590 -24.78 12.65 20.04
N ASP A 591 -25.53 12.96 21.10
CA ASP A 591 -25.21 12.58 22.48
C ASP A 591 -26.44 12.43 23.38
N LYS A 592 -26.20 12.27 24.70
CA LYS A 592 -27.22 12.12 25.75
C LYS A 592 -27.99 13.41 26.06
N ASP A 593 -27.40 14.57 25.78
CA ASP A 593 -27.92 15.89 26.14
C ASP A 593 -28.74 16.48 24.98
N GLY A 594 -28.76 15.81 23.84
CA GLY A 594 -29.62 16.09 22.69
C GLY A 594 -28.94 16.90 21.59
N ASN A 595 -27.62 17.12 21.66
CA ASN A 595 -26.93 18.01 20.73
C ASN A 595 -27.03 17.51 19.28
N VAL A 596 -27.64 18.29 18.39
CA VAL A 596 -27.74 17.96 16.94
C VAL A 596 -26.59 18.50 16.11
N LEU A 597 -25.76 19.36 16.71
CA LEU A 597 -24.64 20.06 16.07
C LEU A 597 -23.41 20.00 16.97
N VAL A 598 -22.25 19.66 16.41
CA VAL A 598 -20.97 19.49 17.12
C VAL A 598 -19.85 20.23 16.39
N HIS A 599 -19.07 21.03 17.11
CA HIS A 599 -17.89 21.71 16.54
C HIS A 599 -16.64 20.83 16.67
N ILE A 600 -16.12 20.37 15.53
CA ILE A 600 -14.89 19.56 15.43
C ILE A 600 -13.71 20.52 15.26
N LYS A 601 -13.08 20.90 16.38
CA LYS A 601 -11.92 21.79 16.45
C LYS A 601 -10.90 21.27 17.45
N ASN A 602 -9.61 21.54 17.24
CA ASN A 602 -8.62 21.32 18.30
C ASN A 602 -8.91 22.26 19.49
N VAL A 603 -9.01 21.72 20.69
CA VAL A 603 -9.14 22.53 21.93
C VAL A 603 -7.81 22.73 22.65
N GLY A 604 -6.80 21.91 22.30
CA GLY A 604 -5.40 22.03 22.70
C GLY A 604 -5.08 21.78 24.17
N ALA A 605 -3.77 21.72 24.45
CA ALA A 605 -3.17 21.42 25.75
C ALA A 605 -3.72 22.24 26.93
N LYS A 606 -4.20 23.48 26.68
CA LYS A 606 -4.82 24.36 27.68
C LYS A 606 -6.06 23.73 28.33
N VAL A 607 -6.81 22.89 27.61
CA VAL A 607 -7.98 22.19 28.15
C VAL A 607 -7.58 20.86 28.76
N ALA A 608 -6.79 20.04 28.05
CA ALA A 608 -6.10 18.84 28.55
C ALA A 608 -5.01 18.41 27.54
N PRO A 609 -4.06 17.53 27.90
CA PRO A 609 -3.14 16.93 26.92
C PRO A 609 -3.90 16.13 25.84
N ASP A 610 -3.41 16.11 24.60
CA ASP A 610 -4.11 15.48 23.45
C ASP A 610 -4.38 13.98 23.67
N GLU A 611 -3.45 13.28 24.35
CA GLU A 611 -3.57 11.89 24.82
C GLU A 611 -4.74 11.63 25.80
N LYS A 612 -5.42 12.70 26.27
CA LYS A 612 -6.53 12.69 27.23
C LYS A 612 -7.80 13.34 26.68
N ILE A 613 -7.80 13.76 25.41
CA ILE A 613 -8.94 14.41 24.73
C ILE A 613 -9.65 13.44 23.77
N GLN A 614 -10.98 13.49 23.71
CA GLN A 614 -11.76 12.74 22.72
C GLN A 614 -11.47 13.25 21.30
N SER A 615 -11.14 12.35 20.36
CA SER A 615 -10.56 12.69 19.05
C SER A 615 -11.25 13.77 18.16
N PRO A 616 -12.58 14.04 18.17
CA PRO A 616 -13.10 15.24 17.49
C PRO A 616 -12.50 16.56 17.98
N TYR A 617 -12.02 16.59 19.23
CA TYR A 617 -11.46 17.76 19.88
C TYR A 617 -9.92 17.76 19.92
N ALA A 618 -9.28 16.73 19.34
CA ALA A 618 -7.83 16.55 19.32
C ALA A 618 -7.27 16.54 17.87
N ASN A 619 -5.96 16.79 17.78
CA ASN A 619 -5.16 16.88 16.56
C ASN A 619 -4.68 15.52 15.98
N ASN A 620 -4.93 14.41 16.66
CA ASN A 620 -4.40 13.08 16.34
C ASN A 620 -5.06 12.42 15.11
N VAL A 621 -4.56 11.25 14.68
CA VAL A 621 -5.18 10.49 13.57
C VAL A 621 -6.54 9.91 13.99
N GLN A 622 -7.50 9.88 13.06
CA GLN A 622 -8.75 9.14 13.17
C GLN A 622 -8.75 8.00 12.15
N PRO A 623 -8.62 6.73 12.58
CA PRO A 623 -8.73 5.56 11.72
C PRO A 623 -10.11 5.46 11.04
N PHE A 624 -10.21 4.72 9.93
CA PHE A 624 -11.48 4.43 9.26
C PHE A 624 -12.52 3.83 10.23
N HIS A 625 -13.70 4.43 10.23
CA HIS A 625 -14.87 4.06 11.04
C HIS A 625 -16.15 4.54 10.36
N ASN A 626 -17.29 4.09 10.88
CA ASN A 626 -18.58 4.75 10.73
C ASN A 626 -18.94 5.44 12.07
N ASP A 627 -19.66 6.56 12.01
CA ASP A 627 -20.51 7.04 13.12
C ASP A 627 -21.71 6.07 13.31
N LEU A 628 -22.65 6.39 14.21
CA LEU A 628 -24.02 5.85 14.12
C LEU A 628 -24.93 6.87 13.42
N GLY A 629 -25.99 6.39 12.76
CA GLY A 629 -26.89 7.20 11.92
C GLY A 629 -26.62 7.03 10.42
N ASP A 630 -27.50 7.61 9.60
CA ASP A 630 -27.51 7.43 8.14
C ASP A 630 -26.52 8.36 7.42
N MET A 631 -26.35 9.60 7.89
CA MET A 631 -25.52 10.60 7.24
C MET A 631 -24.62 11.35 8.20
N VAL A 632 -23.38 11.61 7.76
CA VAL A 632 -22.41 12.50 8.38
C VAL A 632 -22.18 13.68 7.45
N VAL A 633 -22.45 14.89 7.93
CA VAL A 633 -22.26 16.12 7.16
C VAL A 633 -21.35 17.08 7.91
N MET A 634 -20.46 17.78 7.21
CA MET A 634 -19.48 18.70 7.79
C MET A 634 -19.35 19.99 6.97
N TYR A 635 -19.51 21.15 7.61
CA TYR A 635 -19.23 22.46 7.03
C TYR A 635 -17.87 22.98 7.53
N CYS A 636 -16.98 23.39 6.62
CA CYS A 636 -15.64 23.86 6.92
C CYS A 636 -15.59 25.37 7.17
N MET A 637 -15.60 25.77 8.45
CA MET A 637 -15.50 27.18 8.86
C MET A 637 -14.09 27.75 8.69
N ASP A 638 -13.06 26.96 9.05
CA ASP A 638 -11.64 27.29 8.88
C ASP A 638 -10.76 26.02 8.84
N GLN A 639 -9.58 26.13 8.23
CA GLN A 639 -8.65 25.03 7.94
C GLN A 639 -7.53 24.90 8.98
N ALA A 640 -6.88 23.72 9.03
CA ALA A 640 -5.60 23.57 9.71
C ALA A 640 -4.49 24.26 8.90
N ALA A 641 -3.38 24.65 9.57
CA ALA A 641 -2.18 25.12 8.87
C ALA A 641 -1.45 23.99 8.12
N SER A 642 -1.59 22.74 8.56
CA SER A 642 -1.12 21.54 7.82
C SER A 642 -1.84 20.26 8.24
N GLY A 643 -1.94 19.30 7.32
CA GLY A 643 -2.57 17.99 7.53
C GLY A 643 -4.09 18.05 7.70
N GLY A 644 -4.66 17.01 8.29
CA GLY A 644 -6.09 16.94 8.60
C GLY A 644 -7.00 16.62 7.41
N ILE A 645 -6.41 16.05 6.35
CA ILE A 645 -7.11 15.53 5.16
C ILE A 645 -8.28 14.65 5.59
N SER A 646 -9.45 14.87 4.98
CA SER A 646 -10.64 14.02 5.09
C SER A 646 -10.45 12.83 4.16
N ARG A 647 -10.50 11.60 4.68
CA ARG A 647 -10.24 10.39 3.89
C ARG A 647 -11.50 9.52 3.90
N VAL A 648 -11.97 9.09 2.73
CA VAL A 648 -13.21 8.31 2.60
C VAL A 648 -13.01 7.08 1.72
N ALA A 649 -13.66 5.97 2.04
CA ALA A 649 -13.53 4.72 1.30
C ALA A 649 -14.88 3.99 1.19
N SER A 650 -15.12 3.35 0.05
CA SER A 650 -16.40 2.68 -0.23
C SER A 650 -16.58 1.38 0.56
N ALA A 651 -17.66 1.31 1.36
CA ALA A 651 -18.08 0.08 2.02
C ALA A 651 -18.37 -1.04 1.03
N ALA A 652 -18.91 -0.72 -0.16
CA ALA A 652 -19.23 -1.70 -1.19
C ALA A 652 -17.97 -2.26 -1.87
N THR A 653 -16.93 -1.45 -2.06
CA THR A 653 -15.63 -1.90 -2.59
C THR A 653 -14.89 -2.75 -1.57
N ILE A 654 -14.80 -2.30 -0.31
CA ILE A 654 -14.21 -3.06 0.80
C ILE A 654 -14.92 -4.39 1.01
N TYR A 655 -16.26 -4.41 0.91
CA TYR A 655 -17.04 -5.64 0.94
C TYR A 655 -16.63 -6.59 -0.20
N ASN A 656 -16.52 -6.10 -1.43
CA ASN A 656 -16.15 -6.93 -2.59
C ASN A 656 -14.72 -7.50 -2.48
N GLU A 657 -13.76 -6.71 -1.98
CA GLU A 657 -12.40 -7.18 -1.71
C GLU A 657 -12.41 -8.29 -0.64
N LEU A 658 -13.04 -8.04 0.51
CA LEU A 658 -13.06 -8.99 1.62
C LEU A 658 -13.94 -10.23 1.33
N ALA A 659 -15.02 -10.10 0.56
CA ALA A 659 -15.86 -11.24 0.19
C ALA A 659 -15.18 -12.20 -0.81
N SER A 660 -14.34 -11.65 -1.69
CA SER A 660 -13.58 -12.45 -2.67
C SER A 660 -12.27 -13.01 -2.11
N THR A 661 -11.57 -12.27 -1.25
CA THR A 661 -10.27 -12.69 -0.67
C THR A 661 -10.40 -13.43 0.66
N ARG A 662 -11.33 -13.02 1.53
CA ARG A 662 -11.42 -13.40 2.96
C ARG A 662 -12.87 -13.59 3.44
N PRO A 663 -13.64 -14.52 2.83
CA PRO A 663 -15.02 -14.79 3.23
C PRO A 663 -15.17 -15.21 4.70
N ASP A 664 -14.12 -15.74 5.34
CA ASP A 664 -14.10 -16.03 6.78
C ASP A 664 -14.26 -14.76 7.63
N LEU A 665 -13.69 -13.63 7.20
CA LEU A 665 -13.81 -12.35 7.89
C LEU A 665 -15.19 -11.71 7.65
N ILE A 666 -15.78 -11.85 6.46
CA ILE A 666 -17.19 -11.46 6.23
C ILE A 666 -18.11 -12.27 7.14
N ALA A 667 -17.90 -13.58 7.27
CA ALA A 667 -18.71 -14.44 8.13
C ALA A 667 -18.57 -14.08 9.63
N GLU A 668 -17.35 -13.79 10.11
CA GLU A 668 -17.12 -13.29 11.47
C GLU A 668 -17.78 -11.92 11.69
N MET A 669 -17.71 -11.00 10.73
CA MET A 669 -18.35 -9.67 10.82
C MET A 669 -19.88 -9.70 10.75
N ALA A 670 -20.44 -10.69 10.04
CA ALA A 670 -21.89 -10.92 9.94
C ALA A 670 -22.46 -11.66 11.15
N ALA A 671 -21.61 -12.31 11.97
CA ALA A 671 -22.07 -12.98 13.18
C ALA A 671 -22.55 -11.97 14.24
N PRO A 672 -23.67 -12.22 14.94
CA PRO A 672 -24.15 -11.36 16.03
C PRO A 672 -23.37 -11.58 17.34
N ASN A 673 -22.03 -11.58 17.26
CA ASN A 673 -21.13 -11.89 18.37
C ASN A 673 -20.34 -10.68 18.90
N TRP A 674 -20.27 -9.58 18.14
CA TRP A 674 -19.52 -8.36 18.47
C TRP A 674 -20.18 -7.58 19.61
N VAL A 675 -19.37 -7.17 20.59
CA VAL A 675 -19.84 -6.61 21.87
C VAL A 675 -19.76 -5.08 21.86
N PHE A 676 -20.91 -4.43 22.12
CA PHE A 676 -21.10 -2.98 22.17
C PHE A 676 -21.63 -2.53 23.54
N ASP A 677 -21.11 -1.42 24.07
CA ASP A 677 -21.60 -0.78 25.31
C ASP A 677 -23.01 -0.21 25.07
N LYS A 678 -23.94 -0.36 26.03
CA LYS A 678 -25.25 0.31 25.97
C LYS A 678 -25.18 1.81 26.26
N HIS A 679 -24.07 2.28 26.84
CA HIS A 679 -23.86 3.67 27.26
C HIS A 679 -25.00 4.20 28.16
N ASP A 680 -25.57 3.31 28.98
CA ASP A 680 -26.68 3.55 29.93
C ASP A 680 -26.20 3.71 31.39
N ASN A 681 -24.87 3.67 31.59
CA ASN A 681 -24.16 3.67 32.88
C ASN A 681 -24.38 2.44 33.78
N THR A 682 -25.14 1.42 33.34
CA THR A 682 -25.25 0.13 34.06
C THR A 682 -24.00 -0.74 33.87
N GLY A 683 -23.20 -0.46 32.84
CA GLY A 683 -22.10 -1.32 32.40
C GLY A 683 -22.56 -2.55 31.60
N ALA A 684 -23.84 -2.65 31.25
CA ALA A 684 -24.35 -3.68 30.36
C ALA A 684 -23.87 -3.48 28.92
N PHE A 685 -23.69 -4.59 28.21
CA PHE A 685 -23.43 -4.61 26.78
C PHE A 685 -24.58 -5.27 26.02
N TYR A 686 -24.56 -5.13 24.70
CA TYR A 686 -25.36 -5.90 23.76
C TYR A 686 -24.46 -6.50 22.67
N LYS A 687 -25.04 -7.34 21.81
CA LYS A 687 -24.33 -7.94 20.67
C LYS A 687 -25.10 -7.75 19.36
N ARG A 688 -24.36 -7.52 18.27
CA ARG A 688 -24.88 -7.39 16.89
C ARG A 688 -23.77 -7.68 15.86
N PRO A 689 -24.11 -7.85 14.57
CA PRO A 689 -23.14 -7.80 13.47
C PRO A 689 -22.50 -6.42 13.30
N ILE A 690 -21.42 -6.36 12.52
CA ILE A 690 -20.80 -5.09 12.08
C ILE A 690 -20.81 -4.88 10.55
N VAL A 691 -21.03 -5.95 9.78
CA VAL A 691 -21.40 -5.89 8.35
C VAL A 691 -22.84 -6.34 8.17
N PHE A 692 -23.54 -5.73 7.23
CA PHE A 692 -24.94 -5.96 6.91
C PHE A 692 -25.11 -6.05 5.38
N TYR A 693 -26.16 -6.72 4.92
CA TYR A 693 -26.55 -6.73 3.53
C TYR A 693 -28.07 -6.67 3.40
N ASP A 694 -28.55 -5.73 2.59
CA ASP A 694 -29.95 -5.60 2.21
C ASP A 694 -30.18 -6.24 0.84
N ALA A 695 -30.90 -7.37 0.82
CA ALA A 695 -31.24 -8.09 -0.39
C ALA A 695 -32.25 -7.36 -1.28
N ALA A 696 -33.03 -6.41 -0.76
CA ALA A 696 -33.99 -5.63 -1.55
C ALA A 696 -33.29 -4.55 -2.38
N THR A 697 -32.29 -3.88 -1.81
CA THR A 697 -31.48 -2.85 -2.51
C THR A 697 -30.17 -3.37 -3.09
N GLN A 698 -29.80 -4.63 -2.82
CA GLN A 698 -28.53 -5.27 -3.19
C GLN A 698 -27.28 -4.59 -2.61
N ARG A 699 -27.42 -3.93 -1.45
CA ARG A 699 -26.37 -3.12 -0.79
C ARG A 699 -25.73 -3.88 0.36
N ALA A 700 -24.41 -4.02 0.34
CA ALA A 700 -23.62 -4.43 1.49
C ALA A 700 -23.00 -3.20 2.16
N PHE A 701 -23.03 -3.14 3.49
CA PHE A 701 -22.58 -1.98 4.25
C PHE A 701 -22.09 -2.32 5.66
N PHE A 702 -21.39 -1.38 6.29
CA PHE A 702 -20.87 -1.54 7.64
C PHE A 702 -21.45 -0.47 8.56
N CYS A 703 -21.44 -0.75 9.86
CA CYS A 703 -21.82 0.23 10.88
C CYS A 703 -21.09 -0.08 12.19
N PHE A 704 -19.83 0.36 12.32
CA PHE A 704 -19.09 0.25 13.57
C PHE A 704 -18.05 1.35 13.78
N SER A 705 -17.84 1.67 15.06
CA SER A 705 -16.63 2.35 15.50
C SER A 705 -15.61 1.34 16.01
N ARG A 706 -14.42 1.33 15.39
CA ARG A 706 -13.25 0.59 15.90
C ARG A 706 -12.98 0.89 17.37
N ARG A 707 -13.14 2.15 17.79
CA ARG A 707 -12.88 2.64 19.16
C ARG A 707 -13.76 1.96 20.22
N GLN A 708 -15.00 1.61 19.89
CA GLN A 708 -15.88 0.87 20.81
C GLN A 708 -15.42 -0.60 20.98
N LEU A 709 -14.82 -1.16 19.93
CA LEU A 709 -14.42 -2.56 19.88
C LEU A 709 -13.03 -2.81 20.46
N THR A 710 -12.07 -1.90 20.24
CA THR A 710 -10.72 -1.97 20.84
C THR A 710 -10.64 -1.28 22.22
N GLY A 711 -11.39 -0.19 22.41
CA GLY A 711 -11.06 0.81 23.43
C GLY A 711 -9.88 1.69 23.01
N SER A 712 -9.62 2.77 23.76
CA SER A 712 -8.47 3.68 23.58
C SER A 712 -8.03 4.28 24.91
N THR A 713 -6.88 4.97 24.97
CA THR A 713 -6.37 5.63 26.19
C THR A 713 -7.39 6.58 26.84
N VAL A 714 -8.20 7.27 26.03
CA VAL A 714 -9.24 8.23 26.48
C VAL A 714 -10.62 7.60 26.69
N SER A 715 -10.79 6.35 26.29
CA SER A 715 -12.06 5.62 26.36
C SER A 715 -11.76 4.11 26.42
N PRO A 716 -11.21 3.60 27.53
CA PRO A 716 -10.80 2.21 27.64
C PRO A 716 -12.03 1.28 27.61
N ARG A 717 -11.91 0.16 26.90
CA ARG A 717 -12.95 -0.88 26.85
C ARG A 717 -13.13 -1.48 28.26
N PRO A 718 -14.37 -1.62 28.80
CA PRO A 718 -14.58 -2.14 30.14
C PRO A 718 -14.00 -3.55 30.32
N ALA A 719 -13.29 -3.79 31.42
CA ALA A 719 -12.53 -5.02 31.64
C ALA A 719 -13.39 -6.30 31.79
N HIS A 720 -14.71 -6.14 32.03
CA HIS A 720 -15.67 -7.25 32.11
C HIS A 720 -16.37 -7.55 30.77
N PHE A 721 -16.13 -6.74 29.73
CA PHE A 721 -16.58 -7.10 28.38
C PHE A 721 -15.72 -8.26 27.87
N PRO A 722 -16.30 -9.25 27.16
CA PRO A 722 -15.52 -10.27 26.45
C PRO A 722 -14.41 -9.64 25.60
N ALA A 723 -13.22 -10.24 25.63
CA ALA A 723 -12.16 -9.88 24.69
C ALA A 723 -12.61 -10.16 23.25
N LEU A 724 -12.02 -9.43 22.29
CA LEU A 724 -12.13 -9.80 20.87
C LEU A 724 -11.46 -11.17 20.65
N THR A 725 -11.86 -11.88 19.60
CA THR A 725 -11.12 -13.04 19.07
C THR A 725 -10.01 -12.58 18.11
N GLU A 726 -9.04 -13.44 17.78
CA GLU A 726 -8.05 -13.10 16.74
C GLU A 726 -8.74 -12.87 15.38
N ALA A 727 -9.85 -13.57 15.09
CA ALA A 727 -10.63 -13.36 13.87
C ALA A 727 -11.31 -11.98 13.86
N GLN A 728 -11.90 -11.55 14.98
CA GLN A 728 -12.48 -10.23 15.13
C GLN A 728 -11.42 -9.12 15.06
N ALA A 729 -10.28 -9.30 15.73
CA ALA A 729 -9.17 -8.36 15.67
C ALA A 729 -8.60 -8.24 14.24
N GLU A 730 -8.48 -9.35 13.51
CA GLU A 730 -8.05 -9.36 12.13
C GLU A 730 -9.07 -8.73 11.18
N ALA A 731 -10.38 -8.96 11.37
CA ALA A 731 -11.42 -8.31 10.57
C ALA A 731 -11.43 -6.78 10.72
N LEU A 732 -11.20 -6.25 11.93
CA LEU A 732 -11.11 -4.79 12.15
C LEU A 732 -9.90 -4.14 11.50
N ASP A 733 -8.78 -4.88 11.38
CA ASP A 733 -7.61 -4.42 10.65
C ASP A 733 -7.77 -4.60 9.13
N ALA A 734 -8.33 -5.72 8.67
CA ALA A 734 -8.57 -5.99 7.25
C ALA A 734 -9.50 -4.95 6.62
N VAL A 735 -10.62 -4.61 7.29
CA VAL A 735 -11.50 -3.50 6.88
C VAL A 735 -10.74 -2.16 6.87
N HIS A 736 -9.88 -1.91 7.86
CA HIS A 736 -9.13 -0.65 7.91
C HIS A 736 -8.11 -0.52 6.78
N PHE A 737 -7.33 -1.56 6.49
CA PHE A 737 -6.28 -1.50 5.47
C PHE A 737 -6.83 -1.66 4.03
N SER A 738 -7.96 -2.35 3.85
CA SER A 738 -8.77 -2.29 2.62
C SER A 738 -9.32 -0.87 2.39
N ALA A 739 -9.87 -0.23 3.43
CA ALA A 739 -10.31 1.16 3.37
C ALA A 739 -9.16 2.12 3.07
N ASP A 740 -7.99 1.92 3.67
CA ASP A 740 -6.78 2.70 3.43
C ASP A 740 -6.32 2.59 1.97
N HIS A 741 -6.25 1.36 1.43
CA HIS A 741 -5.89 1.08 0.05
C HIS A 741 -6.86 1.72 -0.96
N HIS A 742 -8.16 1.65 -0.71
CA HIS A 742 -9.20 2.17 -1.62
C HIS A 742 -9.63 3.62 -1.35
N SER A 743 -8.92 4.34 -0.47
CA SER A 743 -9.34 5.66 0.00
C SER A 743 -9.20 6.80 -1.03
N LEU A 744 -10.23 7.64 -1.11
CA LEU A 744 -10.16 8.96 -1.72
C LEU A 744 -9.76 9.98 -0.65
N ASN A 745 -8.62 10.65 -0.87
CA ASN A 745 -8.10 11.71 -0.01
C ASN A 745 -8.63 13.08 -0.45
N ILE A 746 -9.22 13.83 0.49
CA ILE A 746 -9.93 15.09 0.24
C ILE A 746 -9.40 16.18 1.18
N GLN A 747 -8.72 17.17 0.61
CA GLN A 747 -8.45 18.43 1.29
C GLN A 747 -9.70 19.32 1.19
N LEU A 748 -10.42 19.48 2.30
CA LEU A 748 -11.54 20.42 2.36
C LEU A 748 -11.03 21.85 2.31
N GLU A 749 -11.66 22.67 1.49
CA GLU A 749 -11.46 24.11 1.40
C GLU A 749 -12.37 24.84 2.40
N LYS A 750 -11.95 26.01 2.86
CA LYS A 750 -12.79 26.88 3.69
C LYS A 750 -14.07 27.22 2.91
N GLY A 751 -15.23 26.96 3.53
CA GLY A 751 -16.55 27.08 2.91
C GLY A 751 -17.11 25.81 2.27
N ASP A 752 -16.36 24.70 2.21
CA ASP A 752 -16.88 23.42 1.75
C ASP A 752 -17.93 22.85 2.72
N MET A 753 -19.03 22.33 2.18
CA MET A 753 -19.95 21.43 2.88
C MET A 753 -19.79 20.01 2.32
N GLN A 754 -19.17 19.12 3.08
CA GLN A 754 -19.02 17.70 2.76
C GLN A 754 -20.24 16.91 3.26
N PHE A 755 -20.84 16.12 2.37
CA PHE A 755 -21.99 15.26 2.66
C PHE A 755 -21.60 13.80 2.43
N ILE A 756 -21.69 12.95 3.46
CA ILE A 756 -21.34 11.53 3.43
C ILE A 756 -22.53 10.70 3.90
N ASN A 757 -22.87 9.65 3.16
CA ASN A 757 -23.70 8.56 3.65
C ASN A 757 -22.81 7.61 4.47
N ASN A 758 -23.10 7.54 5.77
CA ASN A 758 -22.29 6.89 6.79
C ASN A 758 -22.34 5.35 6.73
N LEU A 759 -23.36 4.79 6.07
CA LEU A 759 -23.46 3.36 5.80
C LEU A 759 -22.73 3.01 4.49
N ALA A 760 -22.85 3.87 3.47
CA ALA A 760 -22.20 3.66 2.18
C ALA A 760 -20.66 3.78 2.24
N LEU A 761 -20.13 4.64 3.12
CA LEU A 761 -18.70 4.96 3.19
C LEU A 761 -18.15 4.84 4.61
N PHE A 762 -16.91 4.39 4.71
CA PHE A 762 -16.07 4.66 5.88
C PHE A 762 -15.42 6.03 5.76
N HIS A 763 -15.20 6.70 6.89
CA HIS A 763 -14.46 7.94 6.95
C HIS A 763 -13.34 7.91 8.01
N ALA A 764 -12.26 8.62 7.69
CA ALA A 764 -11.04 8.79 8.47
C ALA A 764 -10.51 10.23 8.35
N ARG A 765 -9.55 10.58 9.21
CA ARG A 765 -8.87 11.87 9.17
C ARG A 765 -7.42 11.70 9.55
N GLU A 766 -6.53 12.38 8.82
CA GLU A 766 -5.13 12.48 9.23
C GLU A 766 -4.96 13.28 10.54
N ALA A 767 -3.75 13.21 11.11
CA ALA A 767 -3.33 14.18 12.11
C ALA A 767 -3.18 15.58 11.48
N PHE A 768 -3.28 16.64 12.28
CA PHE A 768 -3.16 18.02 11.79
C PHE A 768 -2.42 18.93 12.77
N LYS A 769 -2.03 20.12 12.29
CA LYS A 769 -1.45 21.19 13.12
C LYS A 769 -2.12 22.52 12.80
N ASP A 770 -2.56 23.21 13.84
CA ASP A 770 -3.14 24.56 13.75
C ASP A 770 -2.03 25.63 13.73
N GLY A 771 -2.33 26.76 13.09
CA GLY A 771 -1.49 27.96 13.09
C GLY A 771 -1.75 28.86 14.30
N ALA A 772 -0.95 29.93 14.41
CA ALA A 772 -0.96 30.84 15.56
C ALA A 772 -2.35 31.43 15.84
N ASP A 773 -2.97 32.11 14.86
CA ASP A 773 -4.26 32.81 15.07
C ASP A 773 -5.29 32.80 13.93
N SER A 774 -4.90 32.54 12.67
CA SER A 774 -5.81 32.63 11.51
C SER A 774 -5.87 31.36 10.63
N GLN A 775 -5.46 30.21 11.18
CA GLN A 775 -5.51 28.89 10.52
C GLN A 775 -5.77 27.80 11.56
N LYS A 776 -6.95 27.81 12.17
CA LYS A 776 -7.33 26.88 13.25
C LYS A 776 -8.49 26.02 12.78
N ARG A 777 -8.27 24.70 12.67
CA ARG A 777 -9.24 23.77 12.05
C ARG A 777 -10.57 23.81 12.78
N HIS A 778 -11.63 24.21 12.09
CA HIS A 778 -12.99 24.26 12.63
C HIS A 778 -13.99 23.73 11.61
N LEU A 779 -14.50 22.53 11.85
CA LEU A 779 -15.66 22.00 11.13
C LEU A 779 -16.90 22.02 12.03
N ILE A 780 -18.09 22.13 11.42
CA ILE A 780 -19.39 21.95 12.09
C ILE A 780 -20.05 20.67 11.58
N ARG A 781 -20.19 19.65 12.43
CA ARG A 781 -20.83 18.37 12.08
C ARG A 781 -22.28 18.32 12.52
N MET A 782 -23.15 17.87 11.61
CA MET A 782 -24.47 17.33 11.96
C MET A 782 -24.54 15.85 11.59
N TRP A 783 -25.37 15.08 12.30
CA TRP A 783 -25.90 13.82 11.78
C TRP A 783 -27.27 14.09 11.18
N LEU A 784 -27.53 13.58 9.98
CA LEU A 784 -28.78 13.80 9.26
C LEU A 784 -29.42 12.48 8.82
N ARG A 785 -30.70 12.56 8.48
CA ARG A 785 -31.47 11.51 7.81
C ARG A 785 -32.43 12.16 6.81
N ASN A 786 -32.68 11.45 5.72
CA ASN A 786 -33.63 11.82 4.68
C ASN A 786 -34.69 10.72 4.65
N GLU A 787 -35.92 10.99 5.09
CA GLU A 787 -36.92 9.92 5.24
C GLU A 787 -37.35 9.30 3.91
N ASP A 788 -37.18 10.01 2.78
CA ASP A 788 -37.51 9.52 1.44
C ASP A 788 -36.40 8.64 0.83
N LEU A 789 -35.13 8.85 1.23
CA LEU A 789 -33.95 8.23 0.61
C LEU A 789 -33.07 7.38 1.56
N ALA A 790 -33.33 7.42 2.88
CA ALA A 790 -32.55 6.67 3.86
C ALA A 790 -32.73 5.16 3.71
N TRP A 791 -31.66 4.42 4.01
CA TRP A 791 -31.63 2.98 3.80
C TRP A 791 -32.43 2.23 4.87
N THR A 792 -32.84 1.00 4.55
CA THR A 792 -33.57 0.10 5.44
C THR A 792 -32.75 -0.19 6.70
N THR A 793 -33.09 0.44 7.84
CA THR A 793 -32.37 0.23 9.10
C THR A 793 -32.52 -1.22 9.59
N PRO A 794 -31.42 -1.99 9.69
CA PRO A 794 -31.44 -3.37 10.22
C PRO A 794 -32.04 -3.43 11.62
N LYS A 795 -32.68 -4.54 11.95
CA LYS A 795 -33.33 -4.76 13.26
C LYS A 795 -32.37 -4.54 14.43
N GLU A 796 -31.11 -4.88 14.24
CA GLU A 796 -30.01 -4.76 15.20
C GLU A 796 -29.54 -3.30 15.40
N LEU A 797 -29.92 -2.38 14.51
CA LEU A 797 -29.60 -0.95 14.54
C LEU A 797 -30.83 -0.06 14.84
N GLN A 798 -32.05 -0.60 14.82
CA GLN A 798 -33.29 0.16 15.09
C GLN A 798 -33.29 0.86 16.47
N GLY A 799 -32.79 0.21 17.52
CA GLY A 799 -32.69 0.80 18.86
C GLY A 799 -31.82 2.07 18.89
N PRO A 800 -30.55 2.01 18.45
CA PRO A 800 -29.71 3.20 18.30
C PRO A 800 -30.28 4.26 17.35
N TRP A 801 -30.96 3.87 16.25
CA TRP A 801 -31.60 4.85 15.35
C TRP A 801 -32.77 5.58 16.02
N GLU A 802 -33.56 4.94 16.89
CA GLU A 802 -34.60 5.61 17.69
C GLU A 802 -33.98 6.57 18.73
N GLU A 803 -32.82 6.25 19.32
CA GLU A 803 -32.11 7.22 20.19
C GLU A 803 -31.60 8.46 19.43
N ILE A 804 -31.25 8.32 18.15
CA ILE A 804 -30.66 9.37 17.32
C ILE A 804 -31.74 10.20 16.63
N TYR A 805 -32.68 9.57 15.92
CA TYR A 805 -33.69 10.24 15.08
C TYR A 805 -35.06 10.33 15.74
N GLY A 806 -35.39 9.41 16.64
CA GLY A 806 -36.65 9.35 17.36
C GLY A 806 -36.90 10.50 18.34
N SER A 807 -38.06 10.43 19.00
CA SER A 807 -38.63 11.54 19.80
C SER A 807 -38.19 11.54 21.27
N THR A 808 -37.42 10.54 21.71
CA THR A 808 -37.05 10.32 23.12
C THR A 808 -36.17 11.42 23.73
N ARG A 809 -35.50 12.23 22.91
CA ARG A 809 -34.64 13.36 23.33
C ARG A 809 -35.03 14.62 22.58
N LYS A 810 -35.10 15.76 23.28
CA LYS A 810 -35.27 17.07 22.62
C LYS A 810 -33.95 17.48 21.94
N PRO A 811 -33.98 17.94 20.68
CA PRO A 811 -32.79 18.39 19.97
C PRO A 811 -32.27 19.74 20.51
N VAL A 812 -30.96 19.85 20.69
CA VAL A 812 -30.26 21.02 21.25
C VAL A 812 -29.25 21.57 20.22
N TRP A 813 -29.29 22.88 20.00
CA TRP A 813 -28.39 23.57 19.07
C TRP A 813 -27.28 24.28 19.85
N HIS A 814 -26.11 23.63 19.98
CA HIS A 814 -24.97 24.19 20.69
C HIS A 814 -24.25 25.25 19.84
N MET A 815 -24.78 26.47 19.80
CA MET A 815 -24.29 27.57 18.95
C MET A 815 -22.87 28.06 19.29
N SER A 816 -22.33 27.73 20.47
CA SER A 816 -20.97 28.12 20.86
C SER A 816 -19.94 27.08 20.41
N PRO A 817 -18.79 27.49 19.82
CA PRO A 817 -17.69 26.59 19.54
C PRO A 817 -16.85 26.25 20.78
N GLU A 818 -17.16 26.79 21.97
CA GLU A 818 -16.43 26.50 23.20
C GLU A 818 -17.02 25.29 23.95
N HIS A 819 -16.14 24.42 24.45
CA HIS A 819 -16.52 23.23 25.22
C HIS A 819 -15.73 23.21 26.54
N GLY A 820 -16.42 23.01 27.67
CA GLY A 820 -15.76 22.85 28.96
C GLY A 820 -14.92 21.57 29.05
N ARG A 821 -13.87 21.58 29.88
CA ARG A 821 -12.92 20.45 30.06
C ARG A 821 -13.60 19.11 30.32
N ALA A 822 -14.70 19.09 31.07
CA ALA A 822 -15.46 17.87 31.34
C ALA A 822 -16.09 17.28 30.07
N HIS A 823 -16.55 18.10 29.12
CA HIS A 823 -17.17 17.65 27.87
C HIS A 823 -16.16 16.97 26.95
N VAL A 824 -15.02 17.62 26.70
CA VAL A 824 -14.01 17.13 25.75
C VAL A 824 -13.21 15.92 26.23
N ILE A 825 -13.22 15.63 27.54
CA ILE A 825 -12.63 14.41 28.13
C ILE A 825 -13.70 13.32 28.29
N ASN A 826 -14.86 13.62 28.89
CA ASN A 826 -15.78 12.60 29.39
C ASN A 826 -16.94 12.26 28.41
N SER A 827 -17.11 12.98 27.30
CA SER A 827 -18.19 12.69 26.34
C SER A 827 -17.94 11.41 25.52
N LYS A 828 -18.27 10.26 26.13
CA LYS A 828 -18.16 8.92 25.52
C LYS A 828 -18.83 8.82 24.14
N ARG A 829 -20.00 9.45 23.98
CA ARG A 829 -20.85 9.33 22.76
C ARG A 829 -20.43 10.23 21.60
N SER A 830 -19.73 11.35 21.86
CA SER A 830 -19.50 12.49 20.95
C SER A 830 -19.23 12.20 19.45
N CYS A 831 -18.53 11.13 19.06
CA CYS A 831 -18.39 10.68 17.65
C CYS A 831 -18.34 9.14 17.50
N HIS A 832 -18.67 8.39 18.54
CA HIS A 832 -18.41 6.94 18.59
C HIS A 832 -19.28 6.27 19.67
N GLY A 833 -20.54 6.67 19.79
CA GLY A 833 -21.52 6.19 20.79
C GLY A 833 -22.58 5.32 20.16
#